data_AF-A0AAW1TFC5-F1
#
_entry.id   AF-A0AAW1TFC5-F1
#
_cell.length_a   1.000
_cell.length_b   1.000
_cell.length_c   1.000
_cell.angle_alpha   90.00
_cell.angle_beta   90.00
_cell.angle_gamma   90.00
#
_symmetry.space_group_name_H-M   'P 1'
#
loop_
_entity.id
_entity.type
_entity.pdbx_description
1 polymer ?
#
loop_
_entity_poly.entity_id
_entity_poly.type
_entity_poly.pdbx_seq_one_letter_code
_entity_poly.pdbx_strand_id
1 'polypeptide(L)'
;MFSRPRNGETTRHLFVGNCGPAVGLGEQNCLSFLPEAGHPQVIIPNAQASHIFVTFDDVATAEKALKVLKQLPSVATFGRSLVVHYAALKGPDPKPAYGAYIRAEDCGVPGLSLIEDFVDPTEEEEILREVGAGDWELLARRRVRHFGYKFEYEARNVDVSKPIEPMPALVQSLMQRMRAMPGMPALDQLTVNDYPLGVGLSPHIDTHSAFQGAICSLSLAGPTVIEFRRDGVHRALRLPARSLLIMADEARLAWQHYIPHRKSDIVNSIIIPRGHRISLTFRQVWGQPCRCRFPECCDSQQGQLPPTRRALLQGVTFTSQGSVGDVPAPTSIDHSSKPASDCQGTFQQQCAFVQGSSPTQRGPGSASSSSIAQSSDAESLASQQQPLQPRDDSSAAPVGTHASVRQSSDAESLASQQHLSQPGDDSSAAPVSTSGSSPLHGAHQCEPGSPRSLPAGAGCSHRSHQELEGTFVTSMYDAIAPHFSATRFAVWPRVKSFIESLPAGTIVADVGCGNGKYFGVRHDIMVLGSDCSIGLAKVAARRLDPPHASQAARVSLRADVALADGFRLPMRDAACDAVLCIAVLHHISNVPRRLAMLRQLLRVMRPGGRAYVSVWATLQEDPAKTLAKWEPMQASPDPTPTQTSTESAQVVEIPDPPDWAKPSPSEACSAGTHAPQPEDLDVTAAQLQGVRFDEKKQTLVFRRYYHLFEEAELADLVGQVEGAQVEDCFYDKSNWCVVMRKALSEP
;
A
#
# COMPACT_ATOMS: atom_id res chain seq x y z
N MET A 1 10.47 -10.01 20.94
CA MET A 1 11.34 -10.52 22.02
C MET A 1 10.55 -11.29 23.07
N PHE A 2 9.49 -10.74 23.68
CA PHE A 2 8.65 -11.47 24.63
C PHE A 2 7.15 -11.38 24.32
N SER A 3 6.38 -12.35 24.80
CA SER A 3 4.91 -12.43 24.73
C SER A 3 4.34 -13.04 26.01
N ARG A 4 3.02 -13.02 26.20
CA ARG A 4 2.38 -13.81 27.27
C ARG A 4 2.54 -15.31 26.95
N PRO A 5 2.82 -16.20 27.94
CA PRO A 5 2.88 -17.64 27.70
C PRO A 5 1.53 -18.21 27.27
N ARG A 6 1.53 -19.38 26.62
CA ARG A 6 0.28 -20.09 26.30
C ARG A 6 -0.20 -20.83 27.56
N ASN A 7 -1.50 -21.12 27.63
CA ASN A 7 -2.12 -22.01 28.62
C ASN A 7 -1.77 -21.78 30.12
N GLY A 8 -1.25 -20.60 30.50
CA GLY A 8 -0.81 -20.31 31.87
C GLY A 8 0.59 -20.83 32.25
N GLU A 9 1.39 -21.26 31.28
CA GLU A 9 2.76 -21.78 31.48
C GLU A 9 3.63 -20.89 32.39
N THR A 10 4.31 -21.52 33.34
CA THR A 10 5.38 -20.89 34.13
C THR A 10 6.66 -20.83 33.29
N THR A 11 7.44 -19.76 33.43
CA THR A 11 8.62 -19.52 32.58
C THR A 11 9.72 -18.82 33.38
N ARG A 12 10.97 -18.90 32.90
CA ARG A 12 12.11 -18.20 33.53
C ARG A 12 12.17 -16.70 33.24
N HIS A 13 11.17 -16.15 32.54
CA HIS A 13 11.13 -14.72 32.22
C HIS A 13 9.86 -14.09 32.80
N LEU A 14 10.00 -12.91 33.40
CA LEU A 14 8.91 -12.11 33.93
C LEU A 14 8.72 -10.84 33.10
N PHE A 15 7.47 -10.46 32.88
CA PHE A 15 7.07 -9.08 32.59
C PHE A 15 6.87 -8.35 33.92
N VAL A 16 7.46 -7.17 34.08
CA VAL A 16 7.25 -6.30 35.25
C VAL A 16 6.80 -4.91 34.76
N GLY A 17 5.49 -4.69 34.80
CA GLY A 17 4.85 -3.42 34.42
C GLY A 17 4.88 -2.38 35.53
N ASN A 18 4.75 -1.11 35.15
CA ASN A 18 4.86 0.08 36.01
C ASN A 18 6.27 0.32 36.60
N CYS A 19 7.31 -0.27 36.00
CA CYS A 19 8.70 0.12 36.19
C CYS A 19 9.42 0.21 34.84
N GLY A 20 10.38 1.12 34.70
CA GLY A 20 11.09 1.41 33.45
C GLY A 20 11.14 2.91 33.09
N PRO A 21 11.88 3.28 32.03
CA PRO A 21 12.26 4.68 31.79
C PRO A 21 11.08 5.65 31.62
N ALA A 22 10.00 5.25 30.97
CA ALA A 22 8.84 6.11 30.75
C ALA A 22 8.00 6.40 32.01
N VAL A 23 8.31 5.74 33.14
CA VAL A 23 7.78 6.09 34.47
C VAL A 23 8.87 6.63 35.39
N GLY A 24 9.99 7.09 34.85
CA GLY A 24 11.09 7.73 35.58
C GLY A 24 11.98 6.78 36.39
N LEU A 25 12.02 5.49 36.04
CA LEU A 25 12.86 4.49 36.72
C LEU A 25 13.89 3.91 35.75
N GLY A 26 15.18 4.07 36.08
CA GLY A 26 16.29 3.49 35.32
C GLY A 26 16.52 2.02 35.66
N GLU A 27 17.45 1.40 34.93
CA GLU A 27 17.81 -0.02 35.10
C GLU A 27 18.24 -0.34 36.53
N GLN A 28 19.07 0.52 37.14
CA GLN A 28 19.52 0.36 38.54
C GLN A 28 18.35 0.41 39.55
N ASN A 29 17.32 1.22 39.30
CA ASN A 29 16.13 1.24 40.14
C ASN A 29 15.33 -0.05 39.95
N CYS A 30 15.17 -0.50 38.70
CA CYS A 30 14.49 -1.76 38.39
C CYS A 30 15.17 -2.98 39.01
N LEU A 31 16.51 -3.03 39.04
CA LEU A 31 17.30 -4.06 39.70
C LEU A 31 17.05 -4.08 41.22
N SER A 32 16.91 -2.92 41.87
CA SER A 32 16.68 -2.83 43.33
C SER A 32 15.34 -3.40 43.82
N PHE A 33 14.41 -3.76 42.92
CA PHE A 33 13.16 -4.46 43.28
C PHE A 33 13.29 -5.98 43.24
N LEU A 34 14.36 -6.51 42.64
CA LEU A 34 14.55 -7.95 42.48
C LEU A 34 15.18 -8.55 43.75
N PRO A 35 14.75 -9.73 44.21
CA PRO A 35 15.41 -10.41 45.31
C PRO A 35 16.83 -10.84 44.90
N GLU A 36 17.71 -11.05 45.89
CA GLU A 36 19.09 -11.53 45.74
C GLU A 36 19.18 -13.03 45.36
N ALA A 37 18.34 -13.47 44.41
CA ALA A 37 18.21 -14.85 43.97
C ALA A 37 18.51 -14.97 42.47
N GLY A 38 19.68 -15.54 42.15
CA GLY A 38 20.18 -15.70 40.77
C GLY A 38 20.84 -14.44 40.20
N HIS A 39 21.17 -14.46 38.91
CA HIS A 39 21.74 -13.32 38.20
C HIS A 39 20.74 -12.75 37.17
N PRO A 40 19.72 -12.00 37.60
CA PRO A 40 18.64 -11.56 36.72
C PRO A 40 19.12 -10.59 35.63
N GLN A 41 18.92 -10.96 34.36
CA GLN A 41 19.10 -10.04 33.24
C GLN A 41 17.85 -9.18 33.07
N VAL A 42 17.97 -7.88 33.36
CA VAL A 42 16.95 -6.88 33.05
C VAL A 42 17.03 -6.50 31.57
N ILE A 43 15.90 -6.46 30.90
CA ILE A 43 15.77 -6.15 29.48
C ILE A 43 14.76 -5.02 29.33
N ILE A 44 15.26 -3.82 29.05
CA ILE A 44 14.45 -2.61 28.81
C ILE A 44 14.12 -2.55 27.30
N PRO A 45 12.84 -2.66 26.87
CA PRO A 45 12.50 -2.76 25.44
C PRO A 45 12.82 -1.53 24.59
N ASN A 46 12.90 -0.34 25.20
CA ASN A 46 13.34 0.94 24.64
C ASN A 46 13.21 2.05 25.71
N ALA A 47 13.77 3.23 25.44
CA ALA A 47 13.71 4.40 26.32
C ALA A 47 12.29 4.98 26.58
N GLN A 48 11.24 4.48 25.91
CA GLN A 48 9.83 4.84 26.15
C GLN A 48 9.03 3.70 26.79
N ALA A 49 9.69 2.66 27.32
CA ALA A 49 9.01 1.56 27.97
C ALA A 49 8.56 1.91 29.41
N SER A 50 7.29 1.62 29.72
CA SER A 50 6.71 1.67 31.08
C SER A 50 6.71 0.28 31.77
N HIS A 51 7.54 -0.63 31.25
CA HIS A 51 7.70 -2.00 31.71
C HIS A 51 9.11 -2.49 31.36
N ILE A 52 9.57 -3.51 32.06
CA ILE A 52 10.78 -4.28 31.74
C ILE A 52 10.42 -5.75 31.54
N PHE A 53 11.34 -6.50 30.95
CA PHE A 53 11.39 -7.96 31.10
C PHE A 53 12.58 -8.32 31.98
N VAL A 54 12.45 -9.40 32.77
CA VAL A 54 13.51 -9.91 33.63
C VAL A 54 13.69 -11.39 33.32
N THR A 55 14.90 -11.81 32.96
CA THR A 55 15.23 -13.22 32.71
C THR A 55 16.06 -13.75 33.87
N PHE A 56 15.59 -14.83 34.48
CA PHE A 56 16.33 -15.60 35.48
C PHE A 56 16.95 -16.83 34.83
N ASP A 57 17.89 -17.45 35.53
CA ASP A 57 18.56 -18.67 35.10
C ASP A 57 17.57 -19.82 34.88
N ASP A 58 16.64 -20.00 35.83
CA ASP A 58 15.63 -21.07 35.87
C ASP A 58 14.20 -20.58 36.23
N VAL A 59 13.22 -21.48 36.11
CA VAL A 59 11.79 -21.20 36.34
C VAL A 59 11.43 -21.06 37.82
N ALA A 60 12.06 -21.83 38.72
CA ALA A 60 11.76 -21.77 40.15
C ALA A 60 12.31 -20.48 40.80
N THR A 61 13.44 -19.97 40.31
CA THR A 61 13.95 -18.65 40.69
C THR A 61 13.03 -17.53 40.18
N ALA A 62 12.54 -17.62 38.94
CA ALA A 62 11.51 -16.69 38.43
C ALA A 62 10.20 -16.76 39.23
N GLU A 63 9.77 -17.95 39.68
CA GLU A 63 8.57 -18.10 40.54
C GLU A 63 8.76 -17.43 41.91
N LYS A 64 9.92 -17.62 42.56
CA LYS A 64 10.27 -16.93 43.81
C LYS A 64 10.24 -15.41 43.62
N ALA A 65 10.85 -14.90 42.56
CA ALA A 65 10.87 -13.48 42.25
C ALA A 65 9.46 -12.92 41.96
N LEU A 66 8.61 -13.66 41.23
CA LEU A 66 7.23 -13.27 40.97
C LEU A 66 6.38 -13.20 42.26
N LYS A 67 6.65 -14.07 43.25
CA LYS A 67 5.97 -14.01 44.56
C LYS A 67 6.41 -12.76 45.35
N VAL A 68 7.71 -12.49 45.42
CA VAL A 68 8.27 -11.30 46.10
C VAL A 68 7.78 -10.01 45.44
N LEU A 69 7.93 -9.86 44.12
CA LEU A 69 7.56 -8.64 43.37
C LEU A 69 6.08 -8.28 43.47
N LYS A 70 5.19 -9.27 43.66
CA LYS A 70 3.75 -9.05 43.88
C LYS A 70 3.39 -8.63 45.31
N GLN A 71 4.31 -8.83 46.26
CA GLN A 71 4.13 -8.51 47.68
C GLN A 71 4.90 -7.26 48.11
N LEU A 72 5.72 -6.67 47.24
CA LEU A 72 6.41 -5.41 47.53
C LEU A 72 5.41 -4.29 47.85
N PRO A 73 5.55 -3.62 49.02
CA PRO A 73 4.72 -2.48 49.36
C PRO A 73 5.08 -1.29 48.46
N SER A 74 4.11 -0.47 48.11
CA SER A 74 4.29 0.64 47.16
C SER A 74 5.42 1.61 47.54
N VAL A 75 5.74 1.76 48.83
CA VAL A 75 6.87 2.56 49.30
C VAL A 75 8.24 2.06 48.77
N ALA A 76 8.45 0.74 48.67
CA ALA A 76 9.68 0.15 48.15
C ALA A 76 9.85 0.34 46.63
N THR A 77 8.76 0.67 45.94
CA THR A 77 8.67 0.87 44.49
C THR A 77 8.34 2.32 44.14
N PHE A 78 8.74 3.27 44.99
CA PHE A 78 8.58 4.72 44.81
C PHE A 78 7.11 5.15 44.61
N GLY A 79 6.18 4.56 45.35
CA GLY A 79 4.74 4.82 45.30
C GLY A 79 3.97 4.05 44.22
N ARG A 80 4.57 3.07 43.53
CA ARG A 80 3.98 2.41 42.35
C ARG A 80 3.55 0.95 42.64
N SER A 81 2.36 0.55 42.22
CA SER A 81 1.98 -0.87 42.22
C SER A 81 2.52 -1.57 40.95
N LEU A 82 3.30 -2.64 41.12
CA LEU A 82 3.91 -3.40 40.01
C LEU A 82 2.95 -4.43 39.43
N VAL A 83 2.97 -4.60 38.11
CA VAL A 83 2.13 -5.58 37.39
C VAL A 83 3.01 -6.73 36.90
N VAL A 84 2.97 -7.86 37.62
CA VAL A 84 3.95 -8.96 37.46
C VAL A 84 3.31 -10.22 36.88
N HIS A 85 3.82 -10.68 35.74
CA HIS A 85 3.36 -11.89 35.04
C HIS A 85 4.52 -12.66 34.45
N TYR A 86 4.35 -13.97 34.22
CA TYR A 86 5.26 -14.74 33.36
C TYR A 86 5.24 -14.22 31.92
N ALA A 87 6.37 -14.37 31.23
CA ALA A 87 6.58 -14.01 29.84
C ALA A 87 7.28 -15.16 29.10
N ALA A 88 6.78 -15.55 27.93
CA ALA A 88 7.50 -16.46 27.05
C ALA A 88 8.44 -15.66 26.15
N LEU A 89 9.61 -16.23 25.83
CA LEU A 89 10.39 -15.75 24.69
C LEU A 89 9.51 -15.84 23.45
N LYS A 90 9.30 -14.69 22.81
CA LYS A 90 8.58 -14.61 21.55
C LYS A 90 9.52 -15.15 20.49
N GLY A 91 9.20 -16.34 19.97
CA GLY A 91 9.72 -16.79 18.68
C GLY A 91 9.38 -15.78 17.56
N PRO A 92 9.72 -16.06 16.30
CA PRO A 92 9.15 -15.27 15.22
C PRO A 92 7.62 -15.25 15.39
N ASP A 93 7.01 -14.06 15.34
CA ASP A 93 5.57 -14.01 15.07
C ASP A 93 5.35 -14.82 13.80
N PRO A 94 4.36 -15.72 13.74
CA PRO A 94 3.74 -16.08 12.48
C PRO A 94 2.96 -14.86 11.99
N LYS A 95 3.70 -13.81 11.59
CA LYS A 95 3.26 -12.92 10.52
C LYS A 95 2.81 -13.86 9.40
N PRO A 96 1.66 -13.60 8.74
CA PRO A 96 1.29 -14.42 7.60
C PRO A 96 2.48 -14.43 6.62
N ALA A 97 2.90 -15.63 6.20
CA ALA A 97 4.01 -15.83 5.24
C ALA A 97 3.64 -15.37 3.82
N TYR A 98 2.45 -14.79 3.69
CA TYR A 98 1.80 -14.29 2.49
C TYR A 98 1.43 -12.83 2.77
N GLY A 99 1.40 -11.99 1.74
CA GLY A 99 0.88 -10.63 1.86
C GLY A 99 -0.58 -10.62 2.29
N ALA A 100 -1.13 -9.44 2.58
CA ALA A 100 -2.57 -9.34 2.78
C ALA A 100 -3.32 -9.78 1.51
N TYR A 101 -4.37 -10.58 1.67
CA TYR A 101 -5.30 -10.94 0.60
C TYR A 101 -5.98 -9.68 0.06
N ILE A 102 -6.36 -9.70 -1.21
CA ILE A 102 -7.13 -8.62 -1.84
C ILE A 102 -8.64 -8.86 -1.79
N ARG A 103 -9.09 -10.12 -1.88
CA ARG A 103 -10.51 -10.52 -1.84
C ARG A 103 -10.86 -11.15 -0.48
N ALA A 104 -12.09 -10.97 -0.02
CA ALA A 104 -12.51 -11.44 1.31
C ALA A 104 -12.69 -12.97 1.38
N GLU A 105 -13.11 -13.61 0.29
CA GLU A 105 -13.25 -15.08 0.18
C GLU A 105 -11.90 -15.80 0.36
N ASP A 106 -10.85 -15.33 -0.33
CA ASP A 106 -9.49 -15.89 -0.28
C ASP A 106 -8.85 -15.73 1.12
N CYS A 107 -9.34 -14.78 1.92
CA CYS A 107 -8.91 -14.56 3.30
C CYS A 107 -9.27 -15.74 4.22
N GLY A 108 -10.29 -16.54 3.88
CA GLY A 108 -10.68 -17.72 4.66
C GLY A 108 -11.13 -17.41 6.09
N VAL A 109 -11.80 -16.27 6.29
CA VAL A 109 -12.42 -15.86 7.56
C VAL A 109 -13.95 -15.97 7.39
N PRO A 110 -14.64 -16.93 8.03
CA PRO A 110 -16.06 -17.17 7.78
C PRO A 110 -16.95 -15.98 8.16
N GLY A 111 -17.85 -15.56 7.27
CA GLY A 111 -18.73 -14.40 7.48
C GLY A 111 -18.10 -13.05 7.15
N LEU A 112 -16.95 -13.03 6.46
CA LEU A 112 -16.30 -11.80 5.99
C LEU A 112 -16.61 -11.52 4.51
N SER A 113 -17.08 -10.31 4.19
CA SER A 113 -17.28 -9.84 2.82
C SER A 113 -16.64 -8.48 2.60
N LEU A 114 -16.21 -8.19 1.37
CA LEU A 114 -15.66 -6.89 0.96
C LEU A 114 -16.33 -6.46 -0.35
N ILE A 115 -16.77 -5.22 -0.43
CA ILE A 115 -17.27 -4.58 -1.65
C ILE A 115 -16.33 -3.42 -1.96
N GLU A 116 -15.57 -3.51 -3.06
CA GLU A 116 -14.74 -2.38 -3.53
C GLU A 116 -15.62 -1.31 -4.22
N ASP A 117 -15.16 -0.05 -4.21
CA ASP A 117 -15.85 1.14 -4.76
C ASP A 117 -17.38 1.20 -4.43
N PHE A 118 -17.73 0.97 -3.15
CA PHE A 118 -19.11 1.06 -2.66
C PHE A 118 -19.67 2.50 -2.66
N VAL A 119 -18.76 3.48 -2.61
CA VAL A 119 -19.04 4.90 -2.88
C VAL A 119 -18.15 5.33 -4.05
N ASP A 120 -18.51 6.38 -4.79
CA ASP A 120 -17.58 7.01 -5.73
C ASP A 120 -16.77 8.14 -5.05
N PRO A 121 -15.65 8.64 -5.63
CA PRO A 121 -14.84 9.70 -5.02
C PRO A 121 -15.56 11.03 -4.74
N THR A 122 -16.63 11.35 -5.47
CA THR A 122 -17.47 12.53 -5.19
C THR A 122 -18.22 12.31 -3.88
N GLU A 123 -18.93 11.18 -3.77
CA GLU A 123 -19.62 10.78 -2.54
C GLU A 123 -18.63 10.62 -1.37
N GLU A 124 -17.42 10.09 -1.59
CA GLU A 124 -16.32 10.04 -0.62
C GLU A 124 -15.94 11.45 -0.12
N GLU A 125 -15.75 12.43 -1.00
CA GLU A 125 -15.42 13.80 -0.58
C GLU A 125 -16.57 14.44 0.22
N GLU A 126 -17.81 14.25 -0.22
CA GLU A 126 -18.99 14.80 0.45
C GLU A 126 -19.23 14.17 1.83
N ILE A 127 -19.09 12.85 1.96
CA ILE A 127 -19.12 12.14 3.25
C ILE A 127 -18.01 12.66 4.16
N LEU A 128 -16.77 12.78 3.66
CA LEU A 128 -15.62 13.25 4.44
C LEU A 128 -15.83 14.69 4.93
N ARG A 129 -16.47 15.54 4.12
CA ARG A 129 -16.87 16.92 4.46
C ARG A 129 -17.96 16.94 5.54
N GLU A 130 -19.00 16.13 5.39
CA GLU A 130 -20.14 16.05 6.31
C GLU A 130 -19.71 15.51 7.69
N VAL A 131 -19.06 14.33 7.75
CA VAL A 131 -18.64 13.75 9.04
C VAL A 131 -17.46 14.47 9.68
N GLY A 132 -16.66 15.19 8.88
CA GLY A 132 -15.51 15.96 9.32
C GLY A 132 -15.86 17.19 10.15
N ALA A 133 -17.02 17.80 9.88
CA ALA A 133 -17.47 19.05 10.49
C ALA A 133 -18.18 18.82 11.85
N GLY A 134 -17.44 18.97 12.95
CA GLY A 134 -17.97 18.87 14.31
C GLY A 134 -16.88 18.58 15.35
N ASP A 135 -17.29 18.33 16.59
CA ASP A 135 -16.39 17.97 17.69
C ASP A 135 -15.86 16.53 17.57
N TRP A 136 -14.63 16.33 18.05
CA TRP A 136 -13.89 15.07 17.95
C TRP A 136 -13.36 14.63 19.32
N GLU A 137 -13.70 13.43 19.78
CA GLU A 137 -13.09 12.87 20.98
C GLU A 137 -11.69 12.32 20.66
N LEU A 138 -10.67 12.82 21.37
CA LEU A 138 -9.30 12.34 21.24
C LEU A 138 -9.09 11.06 22.08
N LEU A 139 -8.84 9.94 21.41
CA LEU A 139 -8.29 8.73 22.02
C LEU A 139 -6.76 8.77 21.96
N ALA A 140 -6.09 7.88 22.71
CA ALA A 140 -4.65 7.92 22.98
C ALA A 140 -3.68 8.00 21.77
N ARG A 141 -4.15 7.75 20.54
CA ARG A 141 -3.38 7.89 19.28
C ARG A 141 -4.20 8.36 18.06
N ARG A 142 -5.52 8.48 18.19
CA ARG A 142 -6.47 8.68 17.08
C ARG A 142 -7.69 9.44 17.58
N ARG A 143 -8.43 10.15 16.73
CA ARG A 143 -9.68 10.82 17.12
C ARG A 143 -10.92 10.09 16.56
N VAL A 144 -12.04 10.21 17.27
CA VAL A 144 -13.30 9.56 16.92
C VAL A 144 -14.49 10.52 17.05
N ARG A 145 -15.55 10.26 16.29
CA ARG A 145 -16.87 10.90 16.42
C ARG A 145 -17.94 9.81 16.38
N HIS A 146 -19.06 10.03 17.06
CA HIS A 146 -20.16 9.08 17.16
C HIS A 146 -21.47 9.73 16.73
N PHE A 147 -22.36 8.95 16.11
CA PHE A 147 -23.72 9.36 15.75
C PHE A 147 -24.72 8.24 16.07
N GLY A 148 -25.97 8.60 16.29
CA GLY A 148 -27.02 7.71 16.80
C GLY A 148 -26.83 7.45 18.30
N TYR A 149 -25.76 6.75 18.65
CA TYR A 149 -25.39 6.43 20.03
C TYR A 149 -23.88 6.56 20.27
N LYS A 150 -23.50 7.01 21.48
CA LYS A 150 -22.08 7.03 21.90
C LYS A 150 -21.63 5.64 22.35
N PHE A 151 -20.44 5.23 21.93
CA PHE A 151 -19.74 4.10 22.53
C PHE A 151 -18.88 4.58 23.70
N GLU A 152 -19.11 4.02 24.88
CA GLU A 152 -18.38 4.37 26.10
C GLU A 152 -17.16 3.47 26.25
N TYR A 153 -15.97 3.98 25.91
CA TYR A 153 -14.71 3.20 25.90
C TYR A 153 -14.30 2.68 27.28
N GLU A 154 -14.73 3.35 28.34
CA GLU A 154 -14.56 2.98 29.74
C GLU A 154 -15.25 1.65 30.06
N ALA A 155 -16.55 1.54 29.74
CA ALA A 155 -17.37 0.34 29.91
C ALA A 155 -17.17 -0.71 28.80
N ARG A 156 -16.90 -0.23 27.57
CA ARG A 156 -17.03 -0.92 26.27
C ARG A 156 -18.48 -1.26 25.89
N ASN A 157 -19.42 -0.38 26.20
CA ASN A 157 -20.84 -0.59 25.90
C ASN A 157 -21.47 0.68 25.32
N VAL A 158 -22.75 0.59 24.98
CA VAL A 158 -23.60 1.73 24.58
C VAL A 158 -24.70 1.91 25.62
N ASP A 159 -24.96 3.15 26.04
CA ASP A 159 -26.16 3.46 26.82
C ASP A 159 -27.36 3.65 25.88
N VAL A 160 -28.19 2.62 25.79
CA VAL A 160 -29.39 2.59 24.94
C VAL A 160 -30.45 3.62 25.36
N SER A 161 -30.35 4.19 26.57
CA SER A 161 -31.23 5.27 27.03
C SER A 161 -30.77 6.67 26.61
N LYS A 162 -29.55 6.80 26.06
CA LYS A 162 -28.93 8.08 25.68
C LYS A 162 -28.53 8.12 24.20
N PRO A 163 -29.49 8.24 23.27
CA PRO A 163 -29.17 8.62 21.90
C PRO A 163 -28.51 10.01 21.85
N ILE A 164 -27.70 10.25 20.83
CA ILE A 164 -26.92 11.49 20.63
C ILE A 164 -27.28 12.16 19.30
N GLU A 165 -26.35 12.91 18.70
CA GLU A 165 -26.48 13.50 17.37
C GLU A 165 -27.02 12.47 16.36
N PRO A 166 -28.13 12.76 15.64
CA PRO A 166 -28.71 11.83 14.68
C PRO A 166 -27.77 11.61 13.48
N MET A 167 -28.05 10.59 12.68
CA MET A 167 -27.20 10.25 11.55
C MET A 167 -27.24 11.35 10.46
N PRO A 168 -26.08 11.80 9.93
CA PRO A 168 -26.04 12.81 8.86
C PRO A 168 -26.73 12.36 7.56
N ALA A 169 -27.04 13.29 6.66
CA ALA A 169 -27.99 13.06 5.57
C ALA A 169 -27.46 12.07 4.52
N LEU A 170 -26.22 12.25 4.04
CA LEU A 170 -25.60 11.31 3.10
C LEU A 170 -25.39 9.95 3.77
N VAL A 171 -25.02 9.97 5.05
CA VAL A 171 -24.83 8.76 5.87
C VAL A 171 -26.14 7.96 6.03
N GLN A 172 -27.32 8.61 6.10
CA GLN A 172 -28.61 7.92 6.05
C GLN A 172 -28.83 7.22 4.70
N SER A 173 -28.50 7.86 3.57
CA SER A 173 -28.57 7.25 2.24
C SER A 173 -27.63 6.05 2.10
N LEU A 174 -26.40 6.12 2.62
CA LEU A 174 -25.50 4.96 2.73
C LEU A 174 -26.15 3.80 3.48
N MET A 175 -26.77 4.08 4.63
CA MET A 175 -27.43 3.06 5.45
C MET A 175 -28.66 2.46 4.78
N GLN A 176 -29.39 3.21 3.96
CA GLN A 176 -30.46 2.67 3.12
C GLN A 176 -29.89 1.70 2.07
N ARG A 177 -28.80 2.08 1.38
CA ARG A 177 -28.10 1.17 0.44
C ARG A 177 -27.57 -0.08 1.14
N MET A 178 -27.07 0.03 2.37
CA MET A 178 -26.63 -1.13 3.16
C MET A 178 -27.78 -2.03 3.59
N ARG A 179 -28.90 -1.47 4.07
CA ARG A 179 -30.10 -2.23 4.49
C ARG A 179 -30.78 -2.97 3.33
N ALA A 180 -30.55 -2.57 2.08
CA ALA A 180 -31.01 -3.30 0.91
C ALA A 180 -30.20 -4.59 0.62
N MET A 181 -29.04 -4.79 1.27
CA MET A 181 -28.27 -6.02 1.13
C MET A 181 -28.87 -7.17 1.96
N PRO A 182 -28.86 -8.43 1.45
CA PRO A 182 -29.37 -9.59 2.19
C PRO A 182 -28.73 -9.76 3.57
N GLY A 183 -29.55 -10.02 4.59
CA GLY A 183 -29.10 -10.29 5.96
C GLY A 183 -28.55 -9.09 6.74
N MET A 184 -28.63 -7.87 6.20
CA MET A 184 -28.07 -6.69 6.85
C MET A 184 -28.97 -6.16 7.99
N PRO A 185 -28.41 -5.82 9.17
CA PRO A 185 -29.21 -5.40 10.32
C PRO A 185 -29.77 -3.98 10.19
N ALA A 186 -30.66 -3.61 11.12
CA ALA A 186 -31.19 -2.25 11.22
C ALA A 186 -30.15 -1.31 11.86
N LEU A 187 -29.08 -1.01 11.11
CA LEU A 187 -27.99 -0.12 11.52
C LEU A 187 -28.53 1.19 12.10
N ASP A 188 -28.03 1.62 13.25
CA ASP A 188 -28.52 2.78 14.01
C ASP A 188 -27.40 3.58 14.74
N GLN A 189 -26.24 2.97 14.99
CA GLN A 189 -25.02 3.63 15.49
C GLN A 189 -23.99 3.78 14.37
N LEU A 190 -23.26 4.90 14.37
CA LEU A 190 -22.01 5.08 13.63
C LEU A 190 -20.87 5.47 14.58
N THR A 191 -19.70 4.86 14.39
CA THR A 191 -18.41 5.40 14.86
C THR A 191 -17.53 5.80 13.68
N VAL A 192 -17.21 7.09 13.57
CA VAL A 192 -16.18 7.61 12.65
C VAL A 192 -14.82 7.55 13.35
N ASN A 193 -13.82 6.99 12.68
CA ASN A 193 -12.44 6.94 13.17
C ASN A 193 -11.52 7.66 12.18
N ASP A 194 -10.69 8.58 12.66
CA ASP A 194 -9.61 9.23 11.91
C ASP A 194 -8.26 8.62 12.32
N TYR A 195 -7.51 8.10 11.35
CA TYR A 195 -6.20 7.48 11.51
C TYR A 195 -5.10 8.31 10.83
N PRO A 196 -4.29 9.06 11.62
CA PRO A 196 -3.04 9.65 11.15
C PRO A 196 -2.03 8.61 10.66
N LEU A 197 -1.04 9.04 9.87
CA LEU A 197 -0.03 8.16 9.27
C LEU A 197 0.72 7.32 10.33
N GLY A 198 0.65 5.99 10.22
CA GLY A 198 1.26 5.04 11.15
C GLY A 198 0.41 4.71 12.39
N VAL A 199 -0.73 5.37 12.55
CA VAL A 199 -1.74 5.02 13.55
C VAL A 199 -2.52 3.79 13.07
N GLY A 200 -3.13 3.09 14.02
CA GLY A 200 -3.86 1.85 13.82
C GLY A 200 -4.84 1.60 14.96
N LEU A 201 -5.38 0.39 14.98
CA LEU A 201 -6.40 -0.10 15.91
C LEU A 201 -5.85 -1.34 16.61
N SER A 202 -6.07 -1.48 17.92
CA SER A 202 -5.57 -2.63 18.68
C SER A 202 -6.46 -3.86 18.53
N PRO A 203 -5.94 -5.10 18.68
CA PRO A 203 -6.74 -6.32 18.66
C PRO A 203 -7.90 -6.31 19.66
N HIS A 204 -9.10 -6.50 19.12
CA HIS A 204 -10.36 -6.55 19.85
C HIS A 204 -11.43 -7.31 19.06
N ILE A 205 -12.49 -7.69 19.74
CA ILE A 205 -13.81 -8.03 19.17
C ILE A 205 -14.76 -6.91 19.62
N ASP A 206 -15.71 -6.54 18.77
CA ASP A 206 -16.75 -5.56 19.12
C ASP A 206 -17.78 -6.20 20.06
N THR A 207 -17.98 -5.58 21.24
CA THR A 207 -18.77 -6.12 22.37
C THR A 207 -20.09 -6.76 21.93
N HIS A 208 -20.33 -7.99 22.41
CA HIS A 208 -21.46 -8.83 22.03
C HIS A 208 -22.77 -8.34 22.66
N SER A 209 -22.75 -7.82 23.89
CA SER A 209 -23.91 -7.16 24.51
C SER A 209 -24.33 -5.89 23.79
N ALA A 210 -23.37 -5.13 23.25
CA ALA A 210 -23.59 -3.75 22.80
C ALA A 210 -24.16 -3.64 21.39
N PHE A 211 -23.97 -4.68 20.56
CA PHE A 211 -24.34 -4.65 19.14
C PHE A 211 -24.90 -6.00 18.64
N GLN A 212 -25.86 -5.95 17.72
CA GLN A 212 -26.46 -7.14 17.09
C GLN A 212 -26.11 -7.22 15.59
N GLY A 213 -26.33 -8.40 14.98
CA GLY A 213 -26.16 -8.60 13.55
C GLY A 213 -24.72 -8.48 13.06
N ALA A 214 -24.59 -8.11 11.78
CA ALA A 214 -23.33 -7.79 11.12
C ALA A 214 -22.85 -6.35 11.43
N ILE A 215 -21.55 -6.11 11.26
CA ILE A 215 -20.91 -4.80 11.42
C ILE A 215 -20.29 -4.40 10.10
N CYS A 216 -20.59 -3.19 9.62
CA CYS A 216 -20.12 -2.65 8.36
C CYS A 216 -19.06 -1.56 8.60
N SER A 217 -17.95 -1.57 7.87
CA SER A 217 -16.89 -0.55 7.99
C SER A 217 -16.47 -0.04 6.60
N LEU A 218 -16.94 1.15 6.26
CA LEU A 218 -16.56 1.86 5.04
C LEU A 218 -15.20 2.53 5.25
N SER A 219 -14.24 2.24 4.38
CA SER A 219 -12.88 2.81 4.40
C SER A 219 -12.79 4.00 3.45
N LEU A 220 -12.32 5.17 3.89
CA LEU A 220 -12.23 6.40 3.07
C LEU A 220 -10.85 7.07 3.18
N ALA A 221 -10.55 7.94 2.21
CA ALA A 221 -9.34 8.75 2.05
C ALA A 221 -8.02 7.99 1.80
N GLY A 222 -7.86 6.76 2.29
CA GLY A 222 -6.64 5.99 2.05
C GLY A 222 -6.77 4.50 2.39
N PRO A 223 -6.02 3.63 1.67
CA PRO A 223 -6.05 2.19 1.89
C PRO A 223 -5.32 1.79 3.17
N THR A 224 -5.61 0.59 3.66
CA THR A 224 -4.90 -0.05 4.78
C THR A 224 -4.96 -1.57 4.64
N VAL A 225 -4.31 -2.29 5.55
CA VAL A 225 -4.59 -3.70 5.82
C VAL A 225 -5.20 -3.81 7.22
N ILE A 226 -6.33 -4.50 7.29
CA ILE A 226 -6.90 -5.04 8.52
C ILE A 226 -6.38 -6.47 8.71
N GLU A 227 -6.01 -6.82 9.93
CA GLU A 227 -5.56 -8.16 10.30
C GLU A 227 -6.57 -8.79 11.26
N PHE A 228 -6.82 -10.08 11.06
CA PHE A 228 -7.71 -10.90 11.87
C PHE A 228 -6.89 -12.01 12.54
N ARG A 229 -7.21 -12.33 13.80
CA ARG A 229 -6.61 -13.46 14.51
C ARG A 229 -7.63 -14.24 15.33
N ARG A 230 -7.50 -15.57 15.31
CA ARG A 230 -8.28 -16.54 16.09
C ARG A 230 -7.41 -17.78 16.30
N ASP A 231 -7.37 -18.33 17.52
CA ASP A 231 -6.77 -19.65 17.82
C ASP A 231 -5.34 -19.90 17.28
N GLY A 232 -4.52 -18.83 17.22
CA GLY A 232 -3.16 -18.85 16.68
C GLY A 232 -3.06 -18.71 15.16
N VAL A 233 -4.19 -18.77 14.45
CA VAL A 233 -4.32 -18.44 13.02
C VAL A 233 -4.32 -16.92 12.85
N HIS A 234 -3.53 -16.44 11.89
CA HIS A 234 -3.52 -15.05 11.45
C HIS A 234 -3.98 -14.94 9.98
N ARG A 235 -4.70 -13.86 9.68
CA ARG A 235 -5.16 -13.46 8.35
C ARG A 235 -5.03 -11.94 8.20
N ALA A 236 -4.95 -11.48 6.95
CA ALA A 236 -4.75 -10.08 6.62
C ALA A 236 -5.50 -9.74 5.32
N LEU A 237 -6.34 -8.71 5.32
CA LEU A 237 -7.12 -8.29 4.16
C LEU A 237 -6.80 -6.81 3.84
N ARG A 238 -6.50 -6.53 2.57
CA ARG A 238 -6.41 -5.15 2.07
C ARG A 238 -7.81 -4.52 2.08
N LEU A 239 -7.90 -3.33 2.64
CA LEU A 239 -9.06 -2.45 2.51
C LEU A 239 -8.64 -1.27 1.59
N PRO A 240 -9.15 -1.21 0.35
CA PRO A 240 -9.07 -0.02 -0.49
C PRO A 240 -9.67 1.24 0.18
N ALA A 241 -9.44 2.41 -0.43
CA ALA A 241 -10.37 3.53 -0.23
C ALA A 241 -11.70 3.21 -0.91
N ARG A 242 -12.80 3.77 -0.41
CA ARG A 242 -14.21 3.55 -0.82
C ARG A 242 -14.74 2.12 -0.67
N SER A 243 -13.97 1.19 -0.13
CA SER A 243 -14.43 -0.19 0.08
C SER A 243 -15.26 -0.33 1.36
N LEU A 244 -16.37 -1.08 1.27
CA LEU A 244 -17.19 -1.49 2.40
C LEU A 244 -16.80 -2.91 2.87
N LEU A 245 -16.22 -3.00 4.06
CA LEU A 245 -16.02 -4.28 4.75
C LEU A 245 -17.28 -4.65 5.52
N ILE A 246 -17.69 -5.92 5.45
CA ILE A 246 -18.82 -6.48 6.22
C ILE A 246 -18.30 -7.64 7.06
N MET A 247 -18.54 -7.59 8.36
CA MET A 247 -18.20 -8.63 9.33
C MET A 247 -19.49 -9.19 9.94
N ALA A 248 -19.88 -10.39 9.52
CA ALA A 248 -21.04 -11.12 10.04
C ALA A 248 -20.61 -12.36 10.83
N ASP A 249 -21.51 -12.87 11.68
CA ASP A 249 -21.37 -14.15 12.40
C ASP A 249 -19.95 -14.37 12.98
N GLU A 250 -19.17 -15.34 12.50
CA GLU A 250 -17.88 -15.70 13.08
C GLU A 250 -16.83 -14.59 12.94
N ALA A 251 -16.71 -13.97 11.75
CA ALA A 251 -15.81 -12.85 11.49
C ALA A 251 -16.02 -11.68 12.46
N ARG A 252 -17.26 -11.52 12.97
CA ARG A 252 -17.60 -10.55 14.00
C ARG A 252 -17.33 -11.08 15.42
N LEU A 253 -17.81 -12.28 15.73
CA LEU A 253 -18.02 -12.77 17.10
C LEU A 253 -16.87 -13.62 17.67
N ALA A 254 -15.92 -14.06 16.84
CA ALA A 254 -14.81 -14.91 17.28
C ALA A 254 -13.42 -14.47 16.77
N TRP A 255 -13.36 -13.68 15.69
CA TRP A 255 -12.09 -13.17 15.15
C TRP A 255 -11.75 -11.79 15.73
N GLN A 256 -10.60 -11.69 16.40
CA GLN A 256 -10.07 -10.41 16.85
C GLN A 256 -9.49 -9.64 15.66
N HIS A 257 -10.12 -8.51 15.32
CA HIS A 257 -9.72 -7.67 14.20
C HIS A 257 -8.91 -6.45 14.68
N TYR A 258 -7.94 -6.00 13.87
CA TYR A 258 -7.05 -4.88 14.18
C TYR A 258 -6.40 -4.24 12.95
N ILE A 259 -5.89 -3.02 13.12
CA ILE A 259 -5.10 -2.34 12.08
C ILE A 259 -3.70 -2.10 12.66
N PRO A 260 -2.65 -2.78 12.18
CA PRO A 260 -1.32 -2.66 12.75
C PRO A 260 -0.77 -1.22 12.75
N HIS A 261 0.02 -0.86 13.77
CA HIS A 261 0.76 0.41 13.81
C HIS A 261 1.98 0.36 12.86
N ARG A 262 1.78 0.69 11.58
CA ARG A 262 2.85 0.75 10.57
C ARG A 262 2.57 1.81 9.49
N LYS A 263 3.63 2.36 8.89
CA LYS A 263 3.55 3.40 7.84
C LYS A 263 3.38 2.84 6.42
N SER A 264 3.47 1.52 6.26
CA SER A 264 3.26 0.80 5.01
C SER A 264 2.73 -0.60 5.29
N ASP A 265 1.97 -1.13 4.35
CA ASP A 265 1.50 -2.50 4.30
C ASP A 265 2.30 -3.33 3.29
N ILE A 266 2.13 -4.65 3.37
CA ILE A 266 2.62 -5.59 2.37
C ILE A 266 1.42 -6.36 1.84
N VAL A 267 1.11 -6.16 0.56
CA VAL A 267 0.00 -6.78 -0.18
C VAL A 267 0.61 -7.39 -1.43
N ASN A 268 0.34 -8.66 -1.69
CA ASN A 268 0.93 -9.39 -2.84
C ASN A 268 2.47 -9.28 -2.88
N SER A 269 3.08 -9.23 -1.68
CA SER A 269 4.52 -8.99 -1.44
C SER A 269 5.08 -7.64 -1.95
N ILE A 270 4.22 -6.71 -2.40
CA ILE A 270 4.54 -5.32 -2.74
C ILE A 270 4.34 -4.43 -1.51
N ILE A 271 5.25 -3.47 -1.28
CA ILE A 271 5.12 -2.48 -0.20
C ILE A 271 4.21 -1.34 -0.65
N ILE A 272 3.04 -1.23 -0.01
CA ILE A 272 2.09 -0.13 -0.21
C ILE A 272 2.26 0.88 0.92
N PRO A 273 2.66 2.14 0.67
CA PRO A 273 2.68 3.16 1.72
C PRO A 273 1.27 3.48 2.18
N ARG A 274 1.06 3.65 3.49
CA ARG A 274 -0.20 4.17 4.02
C ARG A 274 -0.27 5.68 3.87
N GLY A 275 -1.48 6.19 3.69
CA GLY A 275 -1.79 7.61 3.79
C GLY A 275 -2.38 7.99 5.15
N HIS A 276 -3.12 9.09 5.14
CA HIS A 276 -4.22 9.34 6.07
C HIS A 276 -5.38 8.39 5.72
N ARG A 277 -6.18 7.96 6.70
CA ARG A 277 -7.39 7.15 6.48
C ARG A 277 -8.49 7.53 7.46
N ILE A 278 -9.72 7.64 6.96
CA ILE A 278 -10.92 7.70 7.78
C ILE A 278 -11.72 6.41 7.59
N SER A 279 -12.52 6.01 8.58
CA SER A 279 -13.53 4.95 8.37
C SER A 279 -14.78 5.12 9.20
N LEU A 280 -15.91 4.90 8.55
CA LEU A 280 -17.26 4.93 9.12
C LEU A 280 -17.66 3.49 9.48
N THR A 281 -17.79 3.19 10.78
CA THR A 281 -18.16 1.84 11.27
C THR A 281 -19.58 1.84 11.80
N PHE A 282 -20.48 1.23 11.04
CA PHE A 282 -21.92 1.15 11.27
C PHE A 282 -22.28 -0.13 12.01
N ARG A 283 -23.20 -0.04 12.96
CA ARG A 283 -23.67 -1.15 13.80
C ARG A 283 -25.16 -0.99 14.11
N GLN A 284 -25.84 -2.09 14.44
CA GLN A 284 -27.11 -2.05 15.16
C GLN A 284 -26.84 -2.21 16.66
N VAL A 285 -27.34 -1.30 17.49
CA VAL A 285 -27.22 -1.34 18.94
C VAL A 285 -28.07 -2.47 19.53
N TRP A 286 -27.55 -3.07 20.60
CA TRP A 286 -28.19 -4.15 21.34
C TRP A 286 -28.20 -3.79 22.82
N GLY A 287 -29.33 -4.05 23.48
CA GLY A 287 -29.57 -3.70 24.89
C GLY A 287 -29.89 -4.92 25.76
N GLN A 288 -29.51 -6.12 25.32
CA GLN A 288 -29.90 -7.38 25.94
C GLN A 288 -28.70 -8.36 26.02
N PRO A 289 -28.70 -9.32 26.97
CA PRO A 289 -27.63 -10.31 27.05
C PRO A 289 -27.49 -11.14 25.77
N CYS A 290 -26.28 -11.20 25.21
CA CYS A 290 -26.00 -11.95 23.99
C CYS A 290 -25.86 -13.47 24.26
N ARG A 291 -26.50 -14.29 23.40
CA ARG A 291 -26.49 -15.76 23.45
C ARG A 291 -25.94 -16.39 22.17
N CYS A 292 -24.86 -15.83 21.64
CA CYS A 292 -24.19 -16.33 20.45
C CYS A 292 -23.49 -17.67 20.69
N ARG A 293 -23.25 -18.42 19.61
CA ARG A 293 -22.55 -19.73 19.60
C ARG A 293 -21.05 -19.69 19.98
N PHE A 294 -20.54 -18.53 20.42
CA PHE A 294 -19.14 -18.28 20.76
C PHE A 294 -19.01 -17.77 22.22
N PRO A 295 -19.35 -18.59 23.24
CA PRO A 295 -19.23 -18.21 24.65
C PRO A 295 -17.78 -17.90 25.07
N GLU A 296 -16.78 -18.42 24.35
CA GLU A 296 -15.36 -18.16 24.54
C GLU A 296 -14.92 -16.71 24.20
N CYS A 297 -15.78 -15.94 23.52
CA CYS A 297 -15.57 -14.52 23.23
C CYS A 297 -16.68 -13.59 23.77
N CYS A 298 -17.81 -14.14 24.22
CA CYS A 298 -19.00 -13.37 24.57
C CYS A 298 -18.98 -12.83 26.02
N ASP A 299 -18.88 -11.51 26.18
CA ASP A 299 -19.05 -10.80 27.47
C ASP A 299 -20.27 -11.30 28.28
N SER A 300 -21.44 -11.34 27.64
CA SER A 300 -22.72 -11.69 28.24
C SER A 300 -22.78 -13.14 28.75
N GLN A 301 -21.84 -14.00 28.34
CA GLN A 301 -21.73 -15.39 28.75
C GLN A 301 -20.51 -15.64 29.67
N GLN A 302 -19.55 -14.70 29.73
CA GLN A 302 -18.39 -14.75 30.64
C GLN A 302 -18.55 -13.89 31.90
N GLY A 303 -19.51 -12.96 31.93
CA GLY A 303 -19.76 -12.05 33.04
C GLY A 303 -19.02 -10.71 32.89
N GLN A 304 -18.55 -10.14 33.99
CA GLN A 304 -17.91 -8.81 33.96
C GLN A 304 -16.56 -8.84 33.22
N LEU A 305 -16.50 -8.16 32.07
CA LEU A 305 -15.26 -7.91 31.35
C LEU A 305 -14.26 -7.13 32.24
N PRO A 306 -12.97 -7.53 32.31
CA PRO A 306 -11.98 -6.88 33.18
C PRO A 306 -11.81 -5.39 32.85
N PRO A 307 -11.60 -4.52 33.85
CA PRO A 307 -11.70 -3.06 33.69
C PRO A 307 -10.68 -2.50 32.67
N THR A 308 -11.10 -1.50 31.90
CA THR A 308 -10.25 -0.89 30.88
C THR A 308 -9.18 0.01 31.50
N ARG A 309 -8.05 0.18 30.82
CA ARG A 309 -6.99 1.11 31.27
C ARG A 309 -7.50 2.53 31.51
N ARG A 310 -8.51 2.97 30.75
CA ARG A 310 -9.09 4.32 30.88
C ARG A 310 -9.95 4.44 32.14
N ALA A 311 -10.83 3.46 32.42
CA ALA A 311 -11.58 3.39 33.67
C ALA A 311 -10.66 3.30 34.91
N LEU A 312 -9.57 2.52 34.84
CA LEU A 312 -8.57 2.42 35.90
C LEU A 312 -7.83 3.75 36.15
N LEU A 313 -7.53 4.53 35.11
CA LEU A 313 -6.89 5.85 35.24
C LEU A 313 -7.84 6.96 35.75
N GLN A 314 -9.16 6.75 35.65
CA GLN A 314 -10.19 7.66 36.14
C GLN A 314 -10.72 7.30 37.54
N GLY A 315 -10.21 6.23 38.16
CA GLY A 315 -10.56 5.85 39.54
C GLY A 315 -11.96 5.25 39.71
N VAL A 316 -12.57 4.72 38.65
CA VAL A 316 -13.95 4.18 38.70
C VAL A 316 -13.99 2.89 39.53
N THR A 317 -14.57 2.97 40.74
CA THR A 317 -14.80 1.82 41.61
C THR A 317 -16.02 1.01 41.16
N PHE A 318 -15.80 -0.23 40.72
CA PHE A 318 -16.89 -1.16 40.41
C PHE A 318 -17.53 -1.68 41.70
N THR A 319 -18.81 -1.34 41.92
CA THR A 319 -19.63 -1.90 42.99
C THR A 319 -20.25 -3.22 42.53
N SER A 320 -20.19 -4.26 43.37
CA SER A 320 -20.78 -5.57 43.09
C SER A 320 -22.23 -5.63 43.54
N GLN A 321 -23.15 -5.57 42.58
CA GLN A 321 -24.56 -6.00 42.71
C GLN A 321 -24.90 -6.82 41.46
N GLY A 322 -25.78 -7.83 41.52
CA GLY A 322 -26.48 -8.43 42.64
C GLY A 322 -27.48 -9.45 42.10
N SER A 323 -27.51 -10.67 42.64
CA SER A 323 -28.29 -11.78 42.06
C SER A 323 -29.74 -11.80 42.53
N VAL A 324 -30.66 -12.01 41.57
CA VAL A 324 -32.00 -12.66 41.67
C VAL A 324 -32.78 -12.45 42.98
N GLY A 325 -33.89 -11.69 42.92
CA GLY A 325 -34.66 -11.31 44.11
C GLY A 325 -35.77 -12.28 44.53
N ASP A 326 -36.56 -11.88 45.53
CA ASP A 326 -37.98 -12.27 45.65
C ASP A 326 -38.77 -11.39 46.65
N VAL A 327 -40.04 -11.12 46.31
CA VAL A 327 -41.24 -10.81 47.16
C VAL A 327 -41.23 -9.60 48.15
N PRO A 328 -42.35 -8.85 48.38
CA PRO A 328 -42.30 -7.50 48.98
C PRO A 328 -43.03 -7.28 50.35
N ALA A 329 -42.62 -6.18 51.02
CA ALA A 329 -43.35 -5.39 52.06
C ALA A 329 -43.49 -6.06 53.46
N PRO A 330 -43.57 -5.30 54.60
CA PRO A 330 -44.44 -4.13 54.79
C PRO A 330 -43.91 -2.90 55.58
N THR A 331 -44.63 -1.78 55.42
CA THR A 331 -44.90 -0.67 56.37
C THR A 331 -43.76 0.06 57.13
N SER A 332 -43.53 1.31 56.70
CA SER A 332 -43.45 2.56 57.51
C SER A 332 -42.71 2.64 58.86
N ILE A 333 -41.87 3.67 58.98
CA ILE A 333 -42.08 4.80 59.93
C ILE A 333 -41.36 6.04 59.39
N ASP A 334 -41.92 7.22 59.63
CA ASP A 334 -41.33 8.54 59.31
C ASP A 334 -40.58 9.09 60.52
N HIS A 335 -39.49 9.85 60.30
CA HIS A 335 -39.19 11.04 61.11
C HIS A 335 -38.05 11.87 60.49
N SER A 336 -38.27 13.18 60.43
CA SER A 336 -37.28 14.17 60.00
C SER A 336 -36.43 14.69 61.17
N SER A 337 -35.16 15.02 60.90
CA SER A 337 -34.54 16.30 61.35
C SER A 337 -33.08 16.47 60.92
N LYS A 338 -32.71 17.74 60.71
CA LYS A 338 -31.35 18.32 60.71
C LYS A 338 -31.10 18.92 62.11
N PRO A 339 -29.85 19.24 62.56
CA PRO A 339 -28.87 20.02 61.81
C PRO A 339 -27.39 19.57 62.00
N ALA A 340 -26.45 20.46 61.67
CA ALA A 340 -25.01 20.21 61.69
C ALA A 340 -24.24 21.33 62.42
N SER A 341 -23.10 20.97 63.02
CA SER A 341 -21.85 21.75 63.08
C SER A 341 -20.73 20.75 63.46
N ASP A 342 -19.46 20.89 63.06
CA ASP A 342 -18.52 21.95 63.42
C ASP A 342 -17.32 22.03 62.43
N CYS A 343 -16.63 23.16 62.45
CA CYS A 343 -15.43 23.42 61.64
C CYS A 343 -14.26 23.91 62.51
N GLN A 344 -13.13 23.18 62.52
CA GLN A 344 -11.79 23.74 62.71
C GLN A 344 -10.78 22.94 61.85
N GLY A 345 -9.77 23.53 61.21
CA GLY A 345 -9.47 24.97 61.08
C GLY A 345 -8.01 25.31 61.38
N THR A 346 -7.16 25.35 60.35
CA THR A 346 -5.85 26.04 60.42
C THR A 346 -5.38 26.40 58.99
N PHE A 347 -4.50 27.38 58.88
CA PHE A 347 -4.22 28.12 57.63
C PHE A 347 -2.76 28.61 57.61
N GLN A 348 -2.40 29.43 56.60
CA GLN A 348 -1.10 30.11 56.37
C GLN A 348 -0.03 29.28 55.60
N GLN A 349 0.78 29.85 54.70
CA GLN A 349 0.81 31.23 54.16
C GLN A 349 1.46 31.32 52.74
N GLN A 350 0.94 32.27 51.92
CA GLN A 350 1.61 33.31 51.06
C GLN A 350 2.99 33.05 50.39
N CYS A 351 3.38 33.65 49.24
CA CYS A 351 2.80 34.67 48.31
C CYS A 351 3.41 34.43 46.89
N ALA A 352 3.30 35.22 45.81
CA ALA A 352 2.78 36.57 45.47
C ALA A 352 1.99 36.49 44.11
N PHE A 353 1.24 37.44 43.56
CA PHE A 353 1.23 38.93 43.44
C PHE A 353 2.16 39.57 42.39
N VAL A 354 1.57 40.07 41.28
CA VAL A 354 1.44 41.50 40.89
C VAL A 354 0.52 41.62 39.64
N GLN A 355 -0.12 42.78 39.42
CA GLN A 355 -1.11 43.06 38.36
C GLN A 355 -0.81 44.36 37.58
N GLY A 356 -1.52 44.57 36.45
CA GLY A 356 -1.92 45.90 35.94
C GLY A 356 -1.45 46.27 34.52
N SER A 357 -2.10 47.16 33.75
CA SER A 357 -3.42 47.82 33.89
C SER A 357 -3.88 48.42 32.54
N SER A 358 -5.19 48.65 32.36
CA SER A 358 -5.80 49.29 31.16
C SER A 358 -5.64 50.83 31.11
N PRO A 359 -6.00 51.54 30.01
CA PRO A 359 -7.35 52.14 29.91
C PRO A 359 -7.93 52.26 28.47
N THR A 360 -8.85 53.22 28.21
CA THR A 360 -9.92 53.19 27.17
C THR A 360 -10.04 54.44 26.28
N GLN A 361 -10.66 54.30 25.07
CA GLN A 361 -11.82 55.09 24.55
C GLN A 361 -11.86 55.35 23.01
N ARG A 362 -13.10 55.62 22.51
CA ARG A 362 -13.55 56.34 21.29
C ARG A 362 -13.74 55.56 19.96
N GLY A 363 -14.92 55.79 19.35
CA GLY A 363 -15.20 55.75 17.90
C GLY A 363 -15.70 57.14 17.45
N PRO A 364 -16.57 57.32 16.43
CA PRO A 364 -17.22 56.34 15.52
C PRO A 364 -17.05 56.69 14.01
N GLY A 365 -17.75 56.00 13.09
CA GLY A 365 -17.85 56.41 11.67
C GLY A 365 -18.79 55.56 10.78
N SER A 366 -19.47 56.22 9.84
CA SER A 366 -20.33 55.74 8.71
C SER A 366 -20.31 54.24 8.33
N ALA A 367 -21.42 53.51 8.11
CA ALA A 367 -22.72 53.79 7.47
C ALA A 367 -22.73 53.81 5.92
N SER A 368 -23.41 52.81 5.32
CA SER A 368 -24.39 52.99 4.23
C SER A 368 -25.27 51.74 4.09
N SER A 369 -26.43 51.89 3.44
CA SER A 369 -27.44 50.85 3.25
C SER A 369 -27.91 50.78 1.80
N SER A 370 -28.31 49.60 1.36
CA SER A 370 -29.22 49.44 0.21
C SER A 370 -30.05 48.15 0.39
N SER A 371 -31.18 48.07 -0.30
CA SER A 371 -32.30 47.22 0.11
C SER A 371 -33.24 46.90 -1.05
N ILE A 372 -33.95 45.77 -0.92
CA ILE A 372 -35.16 45.41 -1.67
C ILE A 372 -34.97 45.16 -3.17
N ALA A 373 -35.18 43.91 -3.57
CA ALA A 373 -36.02 43.58 -4.71
C ALA A 373 -36.77 42.28 -4.38
N GLN A 374 -38.11 42.34 -4.43
CA GLN A 374 -38.95 41.14 -4.47
C GLN A 374 -39.33 40.89 -5.93
N SER A 375 -39.39 39.63 -6.34
CA SER A 375 -40.36 39.20 -7.34
C SER A 375 -40.75 37.75 -7.04
N SER A 376 -42.06 37.52 -6.96
CA SER A 376 -42.64 36.22 -7.29
C SER A 376 -42.35 35.91 -8.78
N ASP A 377 -42.54 34.71 -9.29
CA ASP A 377 -43.87 34.17 -9.56
C ASP A 377 -43.90 32.64 -9.50
N ALA A 378 -45.12 32.11 -9.32
CA ALA A 378 -45.41 30.70 -9.37
C ALA A 378 -46.43 30.45 -10.47
N GLU A 379 -46.18 29.45 -11.31
CA GLU A 379 -47.24 28.82 -12.08
C GLU A 379 -47.22 27.31 -11.86
N SER A 380 -48.40 26.77 -11.60
CA SER A 380 -48.67 25.34 -11.51
C SER A 380 -49.18 24.84 -12.85
N LEU A 381 -49.11 23.52 -13.10
CA LEU A 381 -50.34 22.74 -13.31
C LEU A 381 -50.10 21.22 -13.31
N ALA A 382 -50.66 20.61 -12.27
CA ALA A 382 -51.45 19.38 -12.28
C ALA A 382 -51.19 18.27 -13.34
N SER A 383 -50.83 17.10 -12.80
CA SER A 383 -51.48 15.80 -13.03
C SER A 383 -51.56 15.15 -14.43
N GLN A 384 -51.15 13.87 -14.48
CA GLN A 384 -52.06 12.80 -14.92
C GLN A 384 -51.77 11.50 -14.13
N GLN A 385 -52.75 10.60 -14.06
CA GLN A 385 -52.73 9.39 -13.22
C GLN A 385 -52.95 8.12 -14.06
N GLN A 386 -52.17 7.07 -13.79
CA GLN A 386 -52.53 5.64 -13.97
C GLN A 386 -52.83 5.18 -15.43
N PRO A 387 -53.14 3.88 -15.71
CA PRO A 387 -53.03 2.67 -14.87
C PRO A 387 -52.18 1.51 -15.46
N LEU A 388 -51.95 0.48 -14.63
CA LEU A 388 -52.22 -0.98 -14.82
C LEU A 388 -52.42 -1.53 -16.27
N GLN A 389 -52.05 -2.78 -16.66
CA GLN A 389 -51.66 -3.98 -15.90
C GLN A 389 -50.86 -5.04 -16.75
N PRO A 390 -50.82 -6.39 -16.53
CA PRO A 390 -49.62 -7.21 -16.76
C PRO A 390 -49.64 -8.08 -18.03
N ARG A 391 -48.64 -8.96 -18.16
CA ARG A 391 -48.79 -10.31 -18.76
C ARG A 391 -47.96 -11.34 -18.00
N ASP A 392 -48.41 -12.59 -18.08
CA ASP A 392 -48.09 -13.67 -17.14
C ASP A 392 -47.31 -14.83 -17.77
N ASP A 393 -46.99 -15.80 -16.91
CA ASP A 393 -46.94 -17.25 -17.17
C ASP A 393 -45.88 -17.90 -18.08
N SER A 394 -44.91 -18.50 -17.38
CA SER A 394 -44.74 -19.96 -17.29
C SER A 394 -43.86 -20.72 -18.30
N SER A 395 -42.98 -21.57 -17.74
CA SER A 395 -42.97 -23.03 -17.93
C SER A 395 -41.85 -23.65 -17.06
N ALA A 396 -41.90 -24.96 -16.75
CA ALA A 396 -41.04 -25.55 -15.72
C ALA A 396 -40.60 -27.00 -16.00
N ALA A 397 -39.32 -27.28 -15.69
CA ALA A 397 -38.72 -28.59 -15.41
C ALA A 397 -38.75 -29.64 -16.57
N PRO A 398 -38.24 -30.90 -16.42
CA PRO A 398 -37.41 -31.47 -15.35
C PRO A 398 -36.16 -32.29 -15.79
N VAL A 399 -35.25 -32.51 -14.83
CA VAL A 399 -34.45 -33.73 -14.50
C VAL A 399 -33.99 -34.72 -15.60
N GLY A 400 -32.69 -35.07 -15.58
CA GLY A 400 -32.11 -36.31 -16.13
C GLY A 400 -30.85 -36.74 -15.33
N THR A 401 -30.55 -38.05 -15.21
CA THR A 401 -29.53 -38.60 -14.27
C THR A 401 -28.75 -39.82 -14.82
N HIS A 402 -27.69 -40.22 -14.08
CA HIS A 402 -26.81 -41.41 -14.28
C HIS A 402 -25.84 -41.36 -15.48
N ALA A 403 -24.71 -42.09 -15.52
CA ALA A 403 -24.15 -43.12 -14.60
C ALA A 403 -22.61 -42.99 -14.43
N SER A 404 -21.98 -43.93 -13.71
CA SER A 404 -20.57 -43.90 -13.26
C SER A 404 -19.80 -45.22 -13.58
N VAL A 405 -18.56 -45.37 -13.05
CA VAL A 405 -17.88 -46.63 -12.58
C VAL A 405 -16.48 -46.97 -13.21
N ARG A 406 -15.57 -47.45 -12.33
CA ARG A 406 -14.18 -48.02 -12.48
C ARG A 406 -13.04 -47.03 -12.75
N GLN A 407 -11.87 -47.01 -12.06
CA GLN A 407 -11.08 -47.93 -11.18
C GLN A 407 -9.95 -48.75 -11.84
N SER A 408 -8.95 -49.09 -11.00
CA SER A 408 -7.72 -49.91 -11.18
C SER A 408 -6.53 -49.24 -11.91
N SER A 409 -5.27 -49.64 -11.65
CA SER A 409 -4.49 -49.65 -10.39
C SER A 409 -3.01 -50.04 -10.69
N ASP A 410 -2.12 -49.89 -9.69
CA ASP A 410 -0.81 -50.59 -9.59
C ASP A 410 0.29 -50.24 -10.65
N ALA A 411 1.56 -50.66 -10.53
CA ALA A 411 2.50 -50.61 -9.39
C ALA A 411 3.98 -50.77 -9.87
N GLU A 412 4.92 -50.32 -9.05
CA GLU A 412 6.29 -50.86 -8.83
C GLU A 412 7.28 -51.27 -9.97
N SER A 413 8.43 -50.58 -9.99
CA SER A 413 9.78 -51.13 -9.65
C SER A 413 10.98 -51.13 -10.66
N LEU A 414 12.16 -50.83 -10.09
CA LEU A 414 13.50 -51.45 -10.23
C LEU A 414 14.27 -51.56 -11.58
N ALA A 415 15.20 -50.62 -11.77
CA ALA A 415 16.67 -50.79 -11.61
C ALA A 415 17.61 -51.44 -12.68
N SER A 416 18.84 -50.86 -12.70
CA SER A 416 20.18 -51.50 -12.81
C SER A 416 21.00 -51.55 -14.12
N GLN A 417 22.28 -51.14 -13.97
CA GLN A 417 23.53 -51.60 -14.61
C GLN A 417 23.79 -51.21 -16.10
N GLN A 418 24.88 -50.47 -16.40
CA GLN A 418 26.30 -50.87 -16.64
C GLN A 418 26.47 -51.65 -17.97
N HIS A 419 27.48 -51.42 -18.83
CA HIS A 419 28.93 -51.44 -18.52
C HIS A 419 29.82 -50.65 -19.54
N LEU A 420 31.16 -50.74 -19.40
CA LEU A 420 32.23 -50.02 -20.12
C LEU A 420 32.48 -50.44 -21.59
N SER A 421 33.11 -49.56 -22.41
CA SER A 421 34.48 -49.76 -22.97
C SER A 421 35.03 -48.57 -23.81
N GLN A 422 36.36 -48.44 -23.87
CA GLN A 422 37.18 -47.60 -24.80
C GLN A 422 38.05 -48.56 -25.68
N PRO A 423 39.21 -48.21 -26.31
CA PRO A 423 39.83 -46.93 -26.72
C PRO A 423 40.38 -46.92 -28.19
N GLY A 424 41.12 -45.86 -28.56
CA GLY A 424 41.98 -45.72 -29.76
C GLY A 424 41.99 -44.26 -30.26
N ASP A 425 43.10 -43.50 -30.35
CA ASP A 425 44.43 -43.70 -30.98
C ASP A 425 44.38 -43.54 -32.53
N ASP A 426 45.22 -42.76 -33.22
CA ASP A 426 46.30 -41.84 -32.78
C ASP A 426 46.69 -40.79 -33.88
N SER A 427 47.32 -39.68 -33.47
CA SER A 427 48.36 -38.90 -34.17
C SER A 427 48.14 -38.17 -35.53
N SER A 428 48.58 -36.90 -35.54
CA SER A 428 49.65 -36.33 -36.42
C SER A 428 49.36 -35.21 -37.47
N ALA A 429 50.28 -34.24 -37.47
CA ALA A 429 50.83 -33.42 -38.56
C ALA A 429 49.97 -32.41 -39.39
N ALA A 430 50.39 -31.14 -39.32
CA ALA A 430 50.20 -30.10 -40.35
C ALA A 430 51.46 -30.05 -41.29
N PRO A 431 51.57 -29.23 -42.38
CA PRO A 431 51.64 -27.74 -42.26
C PRO A 431 51.18 -26.85 -43.47
N VAL A 432 50.83 -25.60 -43.15
CA VAL A 432 51.21 -24.29 -43.77
C VAL A 432 51.56 -24.18 -45.29
N SER A 433 50.89 -23.29 -46.05
CA SER A 433 51.53 -22.19 -46.85
C SER A 433 50.59 -21.17 -47.56
N THR A 434 50.60 -19.91 -47.10
CA THR A 434 50.63 -18.61 -47.85
C THR A 434 49.91 -18.32 -49.20
N SER A 435 49.25 -17.14 -49.25
CA SER A 435 48.99 -16.24 -50.42
C SER A 435 48.01 -16.72 -51.52
N GLY A 436 47.31 -15.85 -52.28
CA GLY A 436 47.15 -14.37 -52.24
C GLY A 436 46.49 -13.80 -53.52
N SER A 437 46.23 -12.49 -53.56
CA SER A 437 45.77 -11.67 -54.71
C SER A 437 44.28 -11.67 -55.12
N SER A 438 43.80 -10.47 -55.50
CA SER A 438 42.58 -10.17 -56.30
C SER A 438 43.01 -9.74 -57.72
N PRO A 439 42.20 -9.13 -58.64
CA PRO A 439 40.76 -8.81 -58.63
C PRO A 439 40.01 -9.05 -59.99
N LEU A 440 38.79 -8.48 -60.10
CA LEU A 440 38.11 -7.92 -61.31
C LEU A 440 36.87 -8.64 -61.93
N HIS A 441 35.79 -7.86 -61.99
CA HIS A 441 34.73 -7.76 -63.01
C HIS A 441 33.77 -8.93 -63.30
N GLY A 442 32.47 -8.61 -63.22
CA GLY A 442 31.35 -9.43 -63.70
C GLY A 442 30.02 -8.83 -63.23
N ALA A 443 29.40 -7.94 -64.02
CA ALA A 443 28.16 -7.26 -63.65
C ALA A 443 26.93 -7.89 -64.32
N HIS A 444 25.94 -8.27 -63.52
CA HIS A 444 24.59 -8.59 -63.99
C HIS A 444 23.54 -8.06 -63.00
N GLN A 445 22.42 -7.57 -63.52
CA GLN A 445 21.30 -7.03 -62.74
C GLN A 445 20.22 -8.11 -62.55
N CYS A 446 19.70 -8.24 -61.32
CA CYS A 446 18.42 -8.91 -61.02
C CYS A 446 17.70 -8.19 -59.87
N GLU A 447 16.37 -8.25 -59.90
CA GLU A 447 15.42 -7.64 -58.97
C GLU A 447 15.47 -8.25 -57.54
N PRO A 448 14.92 -7.56 -56.51
CA PRO A 448 15.20 -7.88 -55.10
C PRO A 448 14.47 -9.13 -54.58
N GLY A 449 15.20 -10.21 -54.36
CA GLY A 449 14.76 -11.36 -53.56
C GLY A 449 14.80 -11.08 -52.06
N SER A 450 13.76 -11.47 -51.32
CA SER A 450 13.64 -11.29 -49.87
C SER A 450 14.79 -11.94 -49.08
N PRO A 451 15.26 -11.34 -47.97
CA PRO A 451 16.34 -11.91 -47.16
C PRO A 451 15.88 -13.20 -46.45
N ARG A 452 16.34 -14.36 -46.95
CA ARG A 452 16.26 -15.63 -46.22
C ARG A 452 17.17 -15.58 -44.99
N SER A 453 16.61 -15.81 -43.82
CA SER A 453 17.36 -15.99 -42.58
C SER A 453 18.19 -17.27 -42.60
N LEU A 454 19.40 -17.20 -42.05
CA LEU A 454 20.22 -18.38 -41.75
C LEU A 454 19.70 -19.05 -40.45
N PRO A 455 19.77 -20.38 -40.32
CA PRO A 455 19.34 -21.09 -39.12
C PRO A 455 20.31 -20.84 -37.95
N ALA A 456 19.77 -20.57 -36.77
CA ALA A 456 20.57 -20.41 -35.55
C ALA A 456 20.89 -21.77 -34.91
N GLY A 457 22.15 -22.19 -35.03
CA GLY A 457 22.70 -23.37 -34.34
C GLY A 457 23.20 -23.03 -32.93
N ALA A 458 22.91 -23.93 -31.98
CA ALA A 458 23.21 -23.87 -30.54
C ALA A 458 24.59 -23.31 -30.13
N GLY A 459 24.70 -22.80 -28.88
CA GLY A 459 26.00 -22.90 -28.19
C GLY A 459 26.30 -22.03 -26.97
N CYS A 460 25.71 -20.83 -26.81
CA CYS A 460 26.04 -19.98 -25.65
C CYS A 460 24.88 -19.09 -25.19
N SER A 461 24.69 -18.94 -23.87
CA SER A 461 23.56 -18.24 -23.26
C SER A 461 23.77 -16.73 -23.13
N HIS A 462 24.21 -16.06 -24.20
CA HIS A 462 24.27 -14.60 -24.26
C HIS A 462 22.87 -14.06 -24.56
N ARG A 463 22.24 -13.40 -23.59
CA ARG A 463 21.01 -12.62 -23.83
C ARG A 463 21.33 -11.40 -24.68
N SER A 464 20.45 -11.08 -25.62
CA SER A 464 20.51 -9.82 -26.32
C SER A 464 20.26 -8.64 -25.36
N HIS A 465 20.79 -7.48 -25.72
CA HIS A 465 20.54 -6.22 -25.04
C HIS A 465 19.05 -5.87 -24.96
N GLN A 466 18.24 -6.29 -25.93
CA GLN A 466 16.80 -6.05 -25.94
C GLN A 466 16.05 -6.93 -24.95
N GLU A 467 16.38 -8.22 -24.85
CA GLU A 467 15.79 -9.12 -23.85
C GLU A 467 16.16 -8.69 -22.43
N LEU A 468 17.41 -8.25 -22.23
CA LEU A 468 17.90 -7.75 -20.96
C LEU A 468 17.17 -6.46 -20.53
N GLU A 469 16.98 -5.52 -21.45
CA GLU A 469 16.21 -4.30 -21.21
C GLU A 469 14.73 -4.61 -20.94
N GLY A 470 14.08 -5.46 -21.76
CA GLY A 470 12.69 -5.86 -21.51
C GLY A 470 12.50 -6.51 -20.14
N THR A 471 13.36 -7.49 -19.80
CA THR A 471 13.31 -8.24 -18.54
C THR A 471 13.57 -7.37 -17.31
N PHE A 472 14.66 -6.60 -17.31
CA PHE A 472 15.14 -5.88 -16.13
C PHE A 472 14.85 -4.36 -16.13
N VAL A 473 14.17 -3.85 -17.14
CA VAL A 473 13.67 -2.46 -17.17
C VAL A 473 12.15 -2.48 -17.34
N THR A 474 11.63 -2.82 -18.52
CA THR A 474 10.21 -2.61 -18.86
C THR A 474 9.28 -3.41 -17.94
N SER A 475 9.41 -4.73 -17.90
CA SER A 475 8.57 -5.59 -17.05
C SER A 475 8.71 -5.28 -15.55
N MET A 476 9.90 -4.84 -15.13
CA MET A 476 10.14 -4.43 -13.74
C MET A 476 9.45 -3.10 -13.41
N TYR A 477 9.45 -2.12 -14.31
CA TYR A 477 8.77 -0.85 -14.09
C TYR A 477 7.26 -0.98 -14.15
N ASP A 478 6.72 -1.83 -15.01
CA ASP A 478 5.30 -2.19 -14.99
C ASP A 478 4.89 -2.80 -13.64
N ALA A 479 5.61 -3.82 -13.18
CA ALA A 479 5.32 -4.50 -11.92
C ALA A 479 5.43 -3.59 -10.67
N ILE A 480 6.27 -2.54 -10.71
CA ILE A 480 6.42 -1.60 -9.58
C ILE A 480 5.76 -0.23 -9.80
N ALA A 481 5.04 0.01 -10.89
CA ALA A 481 4.55 1.35 -11.28
C ALA A 481 3.77 2.09 -10.15
N PRO A 482 2.88 1.44 -9.37
CA PRO A 482 2.20 2.10 -8.25
C PRO A 482 3.17 2.53 -7.13
N HIS A 483 4.09 1.64 -6.76
CA HIS A 483 5.10 1.90 -5.72
C HIS A 483 6.12 2.96 -6.18
N PHE A 484 6.53 2.95 -7.46
CA PHE A 484 7.35 3.99 -8.06
C PHE A 484 6.65 5.35 -7.96
N SER A 485 5.41 5.45 -8.43
CA SER A 485 4.66 6.71 -8.43
C SER A 485 4.51 7.29 -7.03
N ALA A 486 4.07 6.48 -6.06
CA ALA A 486 3.85 6.87 -4.67
C ALA A 486 5.12 7.36 -3.93
N THR A 487 6.32 7.15 -4.49
CA THR A 487 7.60 7.51 -3.87
C THR A 487 8.47 8.45 -4.73
N ARG A 488 8.05 8.78 -5.96
CA ARG A 488 8.77 9.68 -6.89
C ARG A 488 7.88 10.83 -7.39
N PHE A 489 7.20 11.52 -6.48
CA PHE A 489 6.32 12.66 -6.80
C PHE A 489 7.04 14.03 -6.82
N ALA A 490 8.23 14.15 -6.22
CA ALA A 490 8.92 15.43 -6.09
C ALA A 490 9.53 15.93 -7.42
N VAL A 491 9.19 17.16 -7.80
CA VAL A 491 9.77 17.85 -8.96
C VAL A 491 11.21 18.29 -8.63
N TRP A 492 12.15 18.02 -9.52
CA TRP A 492 13.57 18.33 -9.31
C TRP A 492 13.89 19.79 -9.68
N PRO A 493 14.59 20.58 -8.81
CA PRO A 493 14.78 22.01 -9.03
C PRO A 493 15.43 22.38 -10.37
N ARG A 494 16.56 21.76 -10.76
CA ARG A 494 17.23 22.11 -12.04
C ARG A 494 16.38 21.80 -13.27
N VAL A 495 15.65 20.68 -13.26
CA VAL A 495 14.73 20.33 -14.37
C VAL A 495 13.53 21.28 -14.40
N LYS A 496 13.01 21.67 -13.23
CA LYS A 496 11.99 22.72 -13.12
C LYS A 496 12.50 24.04 -13.71
N SER A 497 13.68 24.51 -13.33
CA SER A 497 14.26 25.75 -13.87
C SER A 497 14.54 25.68 -15.37
N PHE A 498 14.90 24.50 -15.92
CA PHE A 498 14.96 24.31 -17.37
C PHE A 498 13.58 24.53 -18.01
N ILE A 499 12.52 23.88 -17.51
CA ILE A 499 11.14 24.05 -18.00
C ILE A 499 10.66 25.51 -17.86
N GLU A 500 10.98 26.17 -16.75
CA GLU A 500 10.65 27.59 -16.53
C GLU A 500 11.44 28.53 -17.46
N SER A 501 12.61 28.13 -17.96
CA SER A 501 13.39 28.91 -18.95
C SER A 501 12.86 28.82 -20.39
N LEU A 502 11.89 27.94 -20.66
CA LEU A 502 11.34 27.76 -22.00
C LEU A 502 10.34 28.89 -22.35
N PRO A 503 10.26 29.33 -23.63
CA PRO A 503 9.27 30.31 -24.08
C PRO A 503 7.81 29.85 -23.84
N ALA A 504 6.89 30.82 -23.72
CA ALA A 504 5.46 30.52 -23.79
C ALA A 504 5.10 29.86 -25.14
N GLY A 505 4.15 28.93 -25.13
CA GLY A 505 3.73 28.16 -26.30
C GLY A 505 4.59 26.94 -26.65
N THR A 506 5.73 26.75 -25.98
CA THR A 506 6.68 25.65 -26.24
C THR A 506 6.02 24.27 -26.19
N ILE A 507 6.26 23.42 -27.20
CA ILE A 507 5.94 21.99 -27.18
C ILE A 507 7.15 21.20 -26.62
N VAL A 508 6.97 20.51 -25.51
CA VAL A 508 8.00 19.71 -24.82
C VAL A 508 7.68 18.23 -24.99
N ALA A 509 8.64 17.42 -25.45
CA ALA A 509 8.56 15.97 -25.34
C ALA A 509 9.12 15.50 -23.98
N ASP A 510 8.36 14.76 -23.17
CA ASP A 510 8.86 14.13 -21.94
C ASP A 510 9.03 12.62 -22.19
N VAL A 511 10.26 12.22 -22.51
CA VAL A 511 10.61 10.85 -22.93
C VAL A 511 11.02 10.04 -21.71
N GLY A 512 10.28 8.97 -21.44
CA GLY A 512 10.29 8.25 -20.16
C GLY A 512 9.66 9.08 -19.03
N CYS A 513 8.48 9.65 -19.29
CA CYS A 513 7.81 10.58 -18.37
C CYS A 513 7.40 9.95 -17.03
N GLY A 514 7.43 8.62 -16.91
CA GLY A 514 7.09 7.89 -15.69
C GLY A 514 5.67 8.18 -15.22
N ASN A 515 5.54 8.68 -13.99
CA ASN A 515 4.27 9.10 -13.40
C ASN A 515 3.80 10.50 -13.82
N GLY A 516 4.34 11.07 -14.91
CA GLY A 516 3.99 12.40 -15.41
C GLY A 516 4.36 13.51 -14.43
N LYS A 517 5.42 13.36 -13.62
CA LYS A 517 5.73 14.29 -12.52
C LYS A 517 5.95 15.74 -12.97
N TYR A 518 6.39 15.96 -14.22
CA TYR A 518 6.59 17.29 -14.82
C TYR A 518 5.32 17.87 -15.47
N PHE A 519 4.24 17.10 -15.62
CA PHE A 519 2.97 17.61 -16.15
C PHE A 519 2.40 18.65 -15.19
N GLY A 520 2.09 19.85 -15.71
CA GLY A 520 1.59 20.97 -14.93
C GLY A 520 2.64 21.78 -14.16
N VAL A 521 3.94 21.57 -14.39
CA VAL A 521 5.00 22.44 -13.83
C VAL A 521 4.90 23.88 -14.35
N ARG A 522 4.37 24.06 -15.56
CA ARG A 522 4.12 25.34 -16.23
C ARG A 522 2.88 25.19 -17.14
N HIS A 523 2.02 26.23 -17.22
CA HIS A 523 0.65 26.11 -17.77
C HIS A 523 0.44 26.71 -19.18
N ASP A 524 1.42 27.45 -19.70
CA ASP A 524 1.43 28.10 -21.02
C ASP A 524 2.30 27.35 -22.06
N ILE A 525 2.78 26.15 -21.72
CA ILE A 525 3.49 25.21 -22.59
C ILE A 525 2.67 23.93 -22.80
N MET A 526 3.01 23.10 -23.79
CA MET A 526 2.42 21.77 -23.99
C MET A 526 3.45 20.69 -23.67
N VAL A 527 3.08 19.65 -22.91
CA VAL A 527 3.98 18.53 -22.56
C VAL A 527 3.45 17.19 -23.09
N LEU A 528 4.09 16.66 -24.13
CA LEU A 528 3.77 15.36 -24.72
C LEU A 528 4.64 14.28 -24.07
N GLY A 529 4.07 13.56 -23.12
CA GLY A 529 4.72 12.46 -22.42
C GLY A 529 4.76 11.18 -23.25
N SER A 530 5.79 10.37 -23.03
CA SER A 530 5.89 9.01 -23.53
C SER A 530 6.59 8.11 -22.52
N ASP A 531 6.09 6.89 -22.32
CA ASP A 531 6.77 5.86 -21.53
C ASP A 531 6.56 4.48 -22.14
N CYS A 532 7.53 3.58 -21.95
CA CYS A 532 7.48 2.20 -22.41
C CYS A 532 6.73 1.28 -21.44
N SER A 533 6.59 1.68 -20.18
CA SER A 533 5.80 0.98 -19.16
C SER A 533 4.33 1.37 -19.31
N ILE A 534 3.48 0.39 -19.62
CA ILE A 534 2.01 0.56 -19.61
C ILE A 534 1.49 0.89 -18.20
N GLY A 535 2.13 0.39 -17.15
CA GLY A 535 1.83 0.72 -15.76
C GLY A 535 2.07 2.21 -15.46
N LEU A 536 3.21 2.75 -15.89
CA LEU A 536 3.55 4.17 -15.70
C LEU A 536 2.73 5.08 -16.63
N ALA A 537 2.53 4.72 -17.90
CA ALA A 537 1.65 5.46 -18.82
C ALA A 537 0.21 5.52 -18.29
N LYS A 538 -0.35 4.42 -17.77
CA LYS A 538 -1.67 4.41 -17.10
C LYS A 538 -1.70 5.26 -15.82
N VAL A 539 -0.56 5.51 -15.16
CA VAL A 539 -0.48 6.42 -14.00
C VAL A 539 -0.41 7.89 -14.46
N ALA A 540 0.39 8.20 -15.48
CA ALA A 540 0.48 9.52 -16.07
C ALA A 540 -0.86 9.98 -16.69
N ALA A 541 -1.57 9.09 -17.39
CA ALA A 541 -2.90 9.38 -17.95
C ALA A 541 -3.91 9.75 -16.86
N ARG A 542 -3.94 9.00 -15.75
CA ARG A 542 -4.78 9.29 -14.56
C ARG A 542 -4.35 10.52 -13.75
N ARG A 543 -3.29 11.23 -14.17
CA ARG A 543 -2.92 12.57 -13.67
C ARG A 543 -3.42 13.69 -14.60
N LEU A 544 -3.58 13.41 -15.89
CA LEU A 544 -4.19 14.32 -16.87
C LEU A 544 -5.71 14.34 -16.72
N ASP A 545 -6.30 13.16 -16.56
CA ASP A 545 -7.71 12.99 -16.24
C ASP A 545 -7.86 12.19 -14.93
N PRO A 546 -7.88 12.87 -13.77
CA PRO A 546 -8.08 12.20 -12.49
C PRO A 546 -9.50 11.62 -12.46
N PRO A 547 -9.67 10.30 -12.27
CA PRO A 547 -10.99 9.69 -12.31
C PRO A 547 -11.87 10.31 -11.21
N HIS A 548 -13.08 10.72 -11.61
CA HIS A 548 -14.07 11.41 -10.76
C HIS A 548 -13.69 12.84 -10.29
N ALA A 549 -12.69 13.49 -10.90
CA ALA A 549 -12.57 14.94 -10.77
C ALA A 549 -13.77 15.63 -11.44
N SER A 550 -14.42 16.56 -10.73
CA SER A 550 -15.52 17.35 -11.30
C SER A 550 -15.02 18.18 -12.50
N GLN A 551 -15.92 18.55 -13.42
CA GLN A 551 -15.54 19.29 -14.63
C GLN A 551 -14.87 20.65 -14.34
N ALA A 552 -15.05 21.20 -13.13
CA ALA A 552 -14.35 22.40 -12.65
C ALA A 552 -13.03 22.09 -11.90
N ALA A 553 -12.89 20.90 -11.32
CA ALA A 553 -11.66 20.43 -10.65
C ALA A 553 -10.67 19.75 -11.61
N ARG A 554 -11.12 19.34 -12.81
CA ARG A 554 -10.27 18.94 -13.94
C ARG A 554 -9.43 20.13 -14.40
N VAL A 555 -8.28 20.33 -13.76
CA VAL A 555 -7.25 21.24 -14.25
C VAL A 555 -6.88 20.79 -15.66
N SER A 556 -7.23 21.58 -16.66
CA SER A 556 -6.91 21.31 -18.06
C SER A 556 -5.41 21.49 -18.29
N LEU A 557 -4.65 20.47 -17.89
CA LEU A 557 -3.22 20.38 -18.13
C LEU A 557 -3.00 20.34 -19.63
N ARG A 558 -2.16 21.25 -20.13
CA ARG A 558 -1.62 21.18 -21.49
C ARG A 558 -0.58 20.08 -21.55
N ALA A 559 -1.03 18.84 -21.47
CA ALA A 559 -0.20 17.66 -21.55
C ALA A 559 -1.02 16.46 -22.04
N ASP A 560 -0.33 15.52 -22.68
CA ASP A 560 -0.88 14.23 -23.14
C ASP A 560 0.17 13.12 -22.87
N VAL A 561 -0.21 11.85 -22.94
CA VAL A 561 0.74 10.74 -22.75
C VAL A 561 0.46 9.53 -23.64
N ALA A 562 1.51 9.07 -24.34
CA ALA A 562 1.48 7.86 -25.15
C ALA A 562 2.26 6.69 -24.50
N LEU A 563 1.75 5.47 -24.67
CA LEU A 563 2.55 4.26 -24.51
C LEU A 563 3.47 4.13 -25.74
N ALA A 564 4.78 4.31 -25.55
CA ALA A 564 5.73 4.28 -26.66
C ALA A 564 7.16 3.92 -26.22
N ASP A 565 7.90 3.32 -27.15
CA ASP A 565 9.32 3.04 -27.01
C ASP A 565 10.15 4.31 -27.31
N GLY A 566 11.16 4.60 -26.48
CA GLY A 566 12.15 5.65 -26.72
C GLY A 566 12.93 5.50 -28.02
N PHE A 567 13.00 4.27 -28.59
CA PHE A 567 13.57 4.02 -29.91
C PHE A 567 12.62 4.37 -31.07
N ARG A 568 11.33 4.64 -30.81
CA ARG A 568 10.28 4.93 -31.82
C ARG A 568 9.26 5.94 -31.29
N LEU A 569 9.69 7.17 -31.03
CA LEU A 569 8.83 8.22 -30.47
C LEU A 569 7.66 8.59 -31.42
N PRO A 570 6.41 8.69 -30.92
CA PRO A 570 5.20 8.89 -31.74
C PRO A 570 5.02 10.33 -32.26
N MET A 571 6.02 11.19 -32.09
CA MET A 571 6.03 12.57 -32.59
C MET A 571 6.65 12.64 -33.98
N ARG A 572 6.16 13.56 -34.81
CA ARG A 572 6.74 13.86 -36.12
C ARG A 572 8.13 14.50 -35.97
N ASP A 573 8.92 14.42 -37.02
CA ASP A 573 10.22 15.07 -37.12
C ASP A 573 10.07 16.59 -36.92
N ALA A 574 10.99 17.19 -36.17
CA ALA A 574 11.00 18.61 -35.81
C ALA A 574 9.72 19.17 -35.14
N ALA A 575 8.84 18.33 -34.59
CA ALA A 575 7.57 18.73 -33.99
C ALA A 575 7.65 19.26 -32.53
N CYS A 576 8.80 19.11 -31.87
CA CYS A 576 8.99 19.52 -30.47
C CYS A 576 10.06 20.61 -30.34
N ASP A 577 9.77 21.59 -29.50
CA ASP A 577 10.62 22.77 -29.27
C ASP A 577 11.70 22.49 -28.22
N ALA A 578 11.38 21.60 -27.28
CA ALA A 578 12.29 21.08 -26.28
C ALA A 578 12.03 19.59 -25.98
N VAL A 579 13.00 18.93 -25.33
CA VAL A 579 12.90 17.51 -24.92
C VAL A 579 13.41 17.33 -23.49
N LEU A 580 12.76 16.46 -22.72
CA LEU A 580 13.21 15.95 -21.44
C LEU A 580 13.50 14.45 -21.59
N CYS A 581 14.61 13.99 -21.04
CA CYS A 581 14.97 12.58 -20.97
C CYS A 581 15.61 12.33 -19.59
N ILE A 582 14.75 12.26 -18.57
CA ILE A 582 15.14 12.39 -17.16
C ILE A 582 15.23 11.00 -16.51
N ALA A 583 16.45 10.57 -16.18
CA ALA A 583 16.71 9.26 -15.57
C ALA A 583 16.23 8.06 -16.44
N VAL A 584 16.49 8.12 -17.76
CA VAL A 584 16.05 7.08 -18.72
C VAL A 584 17.20 6.43 -19.46
N LEU A 585 18.15 7.20 -20.03
CA LEU A 585 19.19 6.67 -20.92
C LEU A 585 20.12 5.63 -20.24
N HIS A 586 20.22 5.67 -18.91
CA HIS A 586 20.93 4.66 -18.12
C HIS A 586 20.28 3.28 -18.09
N HIS A 587 19.01 3.17 -18.48
CA HIS A 587 18.37 1.88 -18.65
C HIS A 587 18.77 1.19 -19.97
N ILE A 588 19.44 1.90 -20.88
CA ILE A 588 19.86 1.36 -22.18
C ILE A 588 21.25 0.71 -22.08
N SER A 589 21.34 -0.55 -22.46
CA SER A 589 22.39 -1.47 -22.01
C SER A 589 23.66 -1.49 -22.87
N ASN A 590 23.71 -0.78 -24.00
CA ASN A 590 24.96 -0.52 -24.74
C ASN A 590 24.98 0.83 -25.46
N VAL A 591 26.19 1.24 -25.88
CA VAL A 591 26.45 2.52 -26.57
C VAL A 591 25.69 2.65 -27.90
N PRO A 592 25.70 1.67 -28.83
CA PRO A 592 24.94 1.77 -30.09
C PRO A 592 23.44 2.04 -29.89
N ARG A 593 22.83 1.39 -28.89
CA ARG A 593 21.42 1.64 -28.53
C ARG A 593 21.24 3.04 -27.94
N ARG A 594 22.08 3.48 -27.00
CA ARG A 594 22.00 4.86 -26.45
C ARG A 594 22.09 5.91 -27.55
N LEU A 595 23.01 5.76 -28.51
CA LEU A 595 23.13 6.64 -29.67
C LEU A 595 21.87 6.61 -30.55
N ALA A 596 21.24 5.45 -30.74
CA ALA A 596 19.96 5.35 -31.45
C ALA A 596 18.81 6.08 -30.72
N MET A 597 18.76 6.01 -29.37
CA MET A 597 17.78 6.77 -28.58
C MET A 597 18.03 8.28 -28.63
N LEU A 598 19.28 8.73 -28.49
CA LEU A 598 19.64 10.15 -28.63
C LEU A 598 19.29 10.70 -30.03
N ARG A 599 19.49 9.91 -31.10
CA ARG A 599 19.01 10.26 -32.45
C ARG A 599 17.49 10.42 -32.53
N GLN A 600 16.70 9.65 -31.77
CA GLN A 600 15.24 9.87 -31.69
C GLN A 600 14.89 11.17 -30.97
N LEU A 601 15.60 11.53 -29.89
CA LEU A 601 15.42 12.83 -29.22
C LEU A 601 15.72 13.98 -30.20
N LEU A 602 16.79 13.88 -30.99
CA LEU A 602 17.11 14.87 -32.02
C LEU A 602 16.13 14.86 -33.19
N ARG A 603 15.58 13.72 -33.60
CA ARG A 603 14.60 13.64 -34.70
C ARG A 603 13.37 14.47 -34.39
N VAL A 604 12.76 14.27 -33.23
CA VAL A 604 11.53 14.98 -32.83
C VAL A 604 11.76 16.45 -32.51
N MET A 605 12.98 16.84 -32.14
CA MET A 605 13.33 18.22 -31.81
C MET A 605 13.51 19.11 -33.06
N ARG A 606 12.99 20.33 -33.04
CA ARG A 606 13.21 21.33 -34.10
C ARG A 606 14.66 21.81 -34.15
N PRO A 607 15.18 22.28 -35.30
CA PRO A 607 16.47 22.98 -35.37
C PRO A 607 16.53 24.12 -34.35
N GLY A 608 17.63 24.23 -33.61
CA GLY A 608 17.78 25.18 -32.52
C GLY A 608 17.02 24.85 -31.23
N GLY A 609 16.22 23.78 -31.18
CA GLY A 609 15.53 23.29 -29.98
C GLY A 609 16.50 22.70 -28.94
N ARG A 610 16.07 22.61 -27.68
CA ARG A 610 16.92 22.24 -26.53
C ARG A 610 16.42 20.99 -25.80
N ALA A 611 17.31 20.06 -25.47
CA ALA A 611 17.01 18.88 -24.67
C ALA A 611 17.76 18.87 -23.34
N TYR A 612 17.09 18.45 -22.27
CA TYR A 612 17.70 18.17 -20.96
C TYR A 612 17.72 16.65 -20.76
N VAL A 613 18.93 16.08 -20.68
CA VAL A 613 19.16 14.64 -20.45
C VAL A 613 19.79 14.44 -19.08
N SER A 614 19.32 13.47 -18.29
CA SER A 614 20.00 13.09 -17.04
C SER A 614 20.09 11.59 -16.82
N VAL A 615 21.20 11.16 -16.24
CA VAL A 615 21.58 9.77 -16.03
C VAL A 615 22.22 9.58 -14.65
N TRP A 616 22.16 8.38 -14.08
CA TRP A 616 22.78 8.12 -12.78
C TRP A 616 24.30 8.06 -12.95
N ALA A 617 25.03 8.74 -12.06
CA ALA A 617 26.49 8.80 -12.08
C ALA A 617 27.11 7.66 -11.27
N THR A 618 28.34 7.26 -11.61
CA THR A 618 29.18 6.41 -10.74
C THR A 618 29.49 7.10 -9.40
N LEU A 619 29.68 8.42 -9.42
CA LEU A 619 29.74 9.27 -8.23
C LEU A 619 28.36 9.34 -7.56
N GLN A 620 28.31 9.00 -6.27
CA GLN A 620 27.08 8.84 -5.49
C GLN A 620 27.27 9.44 -4.09
N GLU A 621 26.20 9.94 -3.46
CA GLU A 621 26.26 10.55 -2.10
C GLU A 621 26.74 9.60 -1.00
N ASP A 622 26.56 8.28 -1.17
CA ASP A 622 27.06 7.24 -0.27
C ASP A 622 27.53 6.02 -1.10
N PRO A 623 28.79 6.03 -1.59
CA PRO A 623 29.28 5.00 -2.51
C PRO A 623 29.25 3.59 -1.91
N ALA A 624 29.54 3.45 -0.61
CA ALA A 624 29.52 2.15 0.06
C ALA A 624 28.12 1.53 0.10
N LYS A 625 27.11 2.33 0.46
CA LYS A 625 25.69 1.93 0.49
C LYS A 625 25.05 1.82 -0.89
N THR A 626 25.65 2.41 -1.92
CA THR A 626 25.30 2.13 -3.31
C THR A 626 25.93 0.80 -3.73
N LEU A 627 27.26 0.66 -3.73
CA LEU A 627 27.96 -0.57 -4.14
C LEU A 627 27.43 -1.84 -3.43
N ALA A 628 27.13 -1.78 -2.13
CA ALA A 628 26.55 -2.90 -1.37
C ALA A 628 25.12 -3.34 -1.80
N LYS A 629 24.50 -2.69 -2.79
CA LYS A 629 23.21 -3.08 -3.39
C LYS A 629 23.32 -3.47 -4.86
N TRP A 630 24.49 -3.33 -5.48
CA TRP A 630 24.68 -3.54 -6.91
C TRP A 630 25.47 -4.82 -7.12
N GLU A 631 25.06 -5.59 -8.13
CA GLU A 631 25.73 -6.80 -8.55
C GLU A 631 26.20 -6.54 -9.99
N PRO A 632 27.52 -6.44 -10.24
CA PRO A 632 28.04 -6.19 -11.59
C PRO A 632 27.58 -7.27 -12.57
N MET A 633 27.24 -6.86 -13.79
CA MET A 633 27.10 -7.82 -14.89
C MET A 633 28.48 -8.37 -15.26
N GLN A 634 28.58 -9.68 -15.40
CA GLN A 634 29.76 -10.31 -15.99
C GLN A 634 29.83 -9.90 -17.47
N ALA A 635 30.91 -9.24 -17.86
CA ALA A 635 31.17 -8.94 -19.26
C ALA A 635 31.36 -10.25 -20.04
N SER A 636 30.59 -10.43 -21.11
CA SER A 636 30.87 -11.47 -22.09
C SER A 636 32.00 -11.00 -23.00
N PRO A 637 33.02 -11.82 -23.31
CA PRO A 637 34.01 -11.46 -24.32
C PRO A 637 33.37 -11.46 -25.72
N ASP A 638 33.73 -10.50 -26.56
CA ASP A 638 33.24 -10.46 -27.95
C ASP A 638 33.73 -11.70 -28.74
N PRO A 639 32.85 -12.41 -29.45
CA PRO A 639 33.21 -13.63 -30.17
C PRO A 639 34.06 -13.32 -31.40
N THR A 640 35.34 -13.69 -31.36
CA THR A 640 36.25 -13.60 -32.51
C THR A 640 35.88 -14.67 -33.54
N PRO A 641 35.72 -14.34 -34.84
CA PRO A 641 35.10 -15.26 -35.81
C PRO A 641 36.05 -16.41 -36.20
N THR A 642 35.65 -17.66 -35.92
CA THR A 642 36.36 -18.86 -36.40
C THR A 642 35.39 -19.88 -37.01
N GLN A 643 35.89 -20.49 -38.09
CA GLN A 643 35.23 -21.30 -39.12
C GLN A 643 34.29 -22.44 -38.65
N THR A 644 33.30 -22.71 -39.50
CA THR A 644 32.33 -23.81 -39.42
C THR A 644 32.92 -25.18 -39.75
N SER A 645 32.40 -26.23 -39.12
CA SER A 645 32.40 -27.60 -39.66
C SER A 645 30.97 -28.17 -39.60
N THR A 646 30.58 -28.94 -40.63
CA THR A 646 29.18 -29.35 -40.86
C THR A 646 28.98 -30.83 -40.54
N GLU A 647 28.02 -31.15 -39.69
CA GLU A 647 27.36 -32.47 -39.66
C GLU A 647 25.83 -32.31 -39.61
N SER A 648 25.12 -33.29 -40.17
CA SER A 648 23.71 -33.17 -40.55
C SER A 648 22.76 -33.88 -39.58
N ALA A 649 21.89 -33.12 -38.91
CA ALA A 649 20.75 -33.65 -38.17
C ALA A 649 19.55 -33.91 -39.10
N GLN A 650 18.77 -34.96 -38.81
CA GLN A 650 17.60 -35.35 -39.61
C GLN A 650 16.35 -34.50 -39.29
N VAL A 651 15.46 -34.37 -40.27
CA VAL A 651 14.23 -33.58 -40.17
C VAL A 651 13.14 -34.38 -39.44
N VAL A 652 12.44 -33.72 -38.51
CA VAL A 652 11.13 -34.14 -38.00
C VAL A 652 10.16 -33.00 -38.28
N GLU A 653 9.05 -33.31 -38.95
CA GLU A 653 8.05 -32.30 -39.32
C GLU A 653 7.21 -31.86 -38.11
N ILE A 654 6.87 -30.57 -38.08
CA ILE A 654 5.97 -29.98 -37.08
C ILE A 654 4.69 -29.53 -37.84
N PRO A 655 3.48 -29.89 -37.38
CA PRO A 655 2.24 -29.49 -38.07
C PRO A 655 2.00 -27.98 -38.05
N ASP A 656 1.37 -27.46 -39.10
CA ASP A 656 0.95 -26.06 -39.20
C ASP A 656 -0.09 -25.66 -38.12
N PRO A 657 -0.10 -24.39 -37.67
CA PRO A 657 -1.06 -23.91 -36.68
C PRO A 657 -2.49 -23.77 -37.26
N PRO A 658 -3.55 -23.89 -36.43
CA PRO A 658 -4.93 -23.91 -36.92
C PRO A 658 -5.40 -22.57 -37.50
N ASP A 659 -6.34 -22.63 -38.45
CA ASP A 659 -6.75 -21.48 -39.28
C ASP A 659 -7.36 -20.26 -38.57
N TRP A 660 -7.68 -20.33 -37.27
CA TRP A 660 -8.13 -19.16 -36.51
C TRP A 660 -7.03 -18.09 -36.33
N ALA A 661 -5.76 -18.42 -36.60
CA ALA A 661 -4.62 -17.52 -36.45
C ALA A 661 -4.35 -16.58 -37.65
N LYS A 662 -5.25 -16.51 -38.66
CA LYS A 662 -5.09 -15.70 -39.88
C LYS A 662 -6.11 -14.54 -39.92
N PRO A 663 -5.70 -13.26 -39.93
CA PRO A 663 -6.63 -12.13 -39.87
C PRO A 663 -7.30 -11.82 -41.22
N SER A 664 -8.63 -11.62 -41.21
CA SER A 664 -9.43 -11.22 -42.37
C SER A 664 -9.69 -9.70 -42.41
N PRO A 665 -9.54 -9.01 -43.57
CA PRO A 665 -9.50 -7.54 -43.61
C PRO A 665 -10.85 -6.86 -43.95
N SER A 666 -11.83 -6.90 -43.03
CA SER A 666 -12.91 -5.88 -42.98
C SER A 666 -13.83 -6.06 -41.77
N GLU A 667 -13.88 -5.06 -40.88
CA GLU A 667 -15.10 -4.40 -40.40
C GLU A 667 -14.76 -3.27 -39.43
N ALA A 668 -15.62 -2.26 -39.31
CA ALA A 668 -15.39 -1.05 -38.53
C ALA A 668 -16.52 -0.78 -37.52
N CYS A 669 -16.17 -0.10 -36.43
CA CYS A 669 -17.09 0.56 -35.49
C CYS A 669 -18.11 -0.32 -34.74
N SER A 670 -17.70 -0.88 -33.58
CA SER A 670 -18.56 -0.97 -32.38
C SER A 670 -17.79 -1.41 -31.11
N ALA A 671 -16.76 -0.65 -30.72
CA ALA A 671 -16.00 -0.93 -29.50
C ALA A 671 -16.78 -0.56 -28.23
N GLY A 672 -17.42 -1.56 -27.61
CA GLY A 672 -18.00 -1.43 -26.28
C GLY A 672 -16.92 -1.22 -25.20
N THR A 673 -17.12 -0.28 -24.29
CA THR A 673 -16.11 0.15 -23.31
C THR A 673 -16.00 -0.80 -22.12
N HIS A 674 -15.27 -1.90 -22.27
CA HIS A 674 -14.70 -2.63 -21.15
C HIS A 674 -13.30 -2.12 -20.84
N ALA A 675 -13.14 -1.43 -19.70
CA ALA A 675 -11.84 -1.12 -19.14
C ALA A 675 -11.20 -2.39 -18.55
N PRO A 676 -9.87 -2.61 -18.71
CA PRO A 676 -9.19 -3.73 -18.08
C PRO A 676 -9.18 -3.54 -16.56
N GLN A 677 -9.65 -4.57 -15.84
CA GLN A 677 -9.82 -4.59 -14.40
C GLN A 677 -8.47 -4.78 -13.65
N PRO A 678 -8.42 -4.58 -12.32
CA PRO A 678 -7.18 -4.69 -11.54
C PRO A 678 -6.56 -6.10 -11.41
N GLU A 679 -7.24 -7.16 -11.88
CA GLU A 679 -6.83 -8.56 -11.72
C GLU A 679 -5.50 -8.97 -12.40
N ASP A 680 -4.94 -8.15 -13.31
CA ASP A 680 -3.68 -8.45 -14.03
C ASP A 680 -2.40 -8.37 -13.16
N LEU A 681 -2.47 -7.89 -11.91
CA LEU A 681 -1.31 -7.65 -11.03
C LEU A 681 -1.27 -8.56 -9.79
N ASP A 682 -1.45 -9.86 -10.01
CA ASP A 682 -1.12 -10.90 -9.03
C ASP A 682 -0.41 -12.09 -9.68
N VAL A 683 0.36 -12.85 -8.88
CA VAL A 683 1.19 -14.02 -9.27
C VAL A 683 2.34 -13.73 -10.26
N THR A 684 2.08 -13.05 -11.37
CA THR A 684 3.03 -12.78 -12.49
C THR A 684 4.33 -12.13 -12.03
N ALA A 685 4.25 -11.14 -11.12
CA ALA A 685 5.42 -10.42 -10.61
C ALA A 685 6.42 -11.30 -9.83
N ALA A 686 5.98 -12.44 -9.28
CA ALA A 686 6.87 -13.41 -8.63
C ALA A 686 7.56 -14.37 -9.63
N GLN A 687 7.04 -14.46 -10.86
CA GLN A 687 7.61 -15.24 -11.96
C GLN A 687 8.60 -14.42 -12.80
N LEU A 688 8.58 -13.08 -12.69
CA LEU A 688 9.51 -12.20 -13.40
C LEU A 688 10.96 -12.45 -13.01
N GLN A 689 11.80 -12.77 -14.01
CA GLN A 689 13.21 -13.05 -13.80
C GLN A 689 13.95 -11.82 -13.26
N GLY A 690 14.55 -11.95 -12.07
CA GLY A 690 15.20 -10.84 -11.36
C GLY A 690 14.44 -10.36 -10.14
N VAL A 691 13.22 -10.83 -9.91
CA VAL A 691 12.52 -10.66 -8.64
C VAL A 691 12.95 -11.77 -7.67
N ARG A 692 13.19 -11.44 -6.40
CA ARG A 692 13.41 -12.41 -5.31
C ARG A 692 12.65 -12.00 -4.05
N PHE A 693 12.19 -12.96 -3.25
CA PHE A 693 11.65 -12.67 -1.93
C PHE A 693 12.79 -12.48 -0.92
N ASP A 694 12.80 -11.35 -0.21
CA ASP A 694 13.69 -11.11 0.93
C ASP A 694 13.00 -11.56 2.21
N GLU A 695 13.30 -12.78 2.67
CA GLU A 695 12.70 -13.37 3.87
C GLU A 695 12.84 -12.50 5.14
N LYS A 696 13.94 -11.74 5.25
CA LYS A 696 14.20 -10.89 6.43
C LYS A 696 13.32 -9.65 6.43
N LYS A 697 12.97 -9.13 5.25
CA LYS A 697 12.07 -7.99 5.06
C LYS A 697 10.62 -8.38 4.75
N GLN A 698 10.37 -9.64 4.40
CA GLN A 698 9.09 -10.20 3.93
C GLN A 698 8.52 -9.45 2.71
N THR A 699 9.34 -9.19 1.69
CA THR A 699 8.98 -8.37 0.52
C THR A 699 9.71 -8.80 -0.74
N LEU A 700 9.17 -8.50 -1.92
CA LEU A 700 9.86 -8.72 -3.20
C LEU A 700 10.92 -7.62 -3.46
N VAL A 701 12.12 -8.07 -3.82
CA VAL A 701 13.24 -7.25 -4.27
C VAL A 701 13.37 -7.40 -5.78
N PHE A 702 12.94 -6.36 -6.50
CA PHE A 702 12.98 -6.25 -7.95
C PHE A 702 14.38 -5.76 -8.40
N ARG A 703 15.17 -6.63 -9.02
CA ARG A 703 16.43 -6.24 -9.67
C ARG A 703 16.12 -5.51 -10.96
N ARG A 704 16.75 -4.36 -11.17
CA ARG A 704 16.58 -3.54 -12.38
C ARG A 704 17.94 -3.24 -12.99
N TYR A 705 18.01 -3.21 -14.32
CA TYR A 705 19.23 -2.88 -15.03
C TYR A 705 19.49 -1.36 -15.01
N TYR A 706 20.76 -1.00 -14.83
CA TYR A 706 21.26 0.37 -14.84
C TYR A 706 22.71 0.38 -15.32
N HIS A 707 23.05 1.28 -16.25
CA HIS A 707 24.42 1.74 -16.48
C HIS A 707 24.68 2.98 -15.62
N LEU A 708 25.72 2.98 -14.80
CA LEU A 708 26.18 4.19 -14.13
C LEU A 708 27.19 4.90 -15.04
N PHE A 709 26.91 6.16 -15.35
CA PHE A 709 27.77 6.96 -16.22
C PHE A 709 28.97 7.50 -15.45
N GLU A 710 30.14 7.45 -16.07
CA GLU A 710 31.33 8.14 -15.58
C GLU A 710 31.30 9.64 -15.91
N GLU A 711 32.27 10.39 -15.39
CA GLU A 711 32.44 11.80 -15.76
C GLU A 711 32.71 11.93 -17.27
N ALA A 712 32.21 13.01 -17.88
CA ALA A 712 32.18 13.25 -19.33
C ALA A 712 31.41 12.23 -20.21
N GLU A 713 31.20 10.96 -19.82
CA GLU A 713 30.62 9.91 -20.68
C GLU A 713 29.31 10.35 -21.38
N LEU A 714 28.39 11.02 -20.65
CA LEU A 714 27.14 11.50 -21.25
C LEU A 714 27.37 12.60 -22.31
N ALA A 715 28.33 13.49 -22.11
CA ALA A 715 28.65 14.56 -23.05
C ALA A 715 29.34 14.01 -24.30
N ASP A 716 30.30 13.10 -24.14
CA ASP A 716 31.01 12.44 -25.25
C ASP A 716 30.05 11.57 -26.09
N LEU A 717 29.07 10.94 -25.44
CA LEU A 717 28.02 10.15 -26.08
C LEU A 717 27.02 11.04 -26.85
N VAL A 718 26.76 12.26 -26.37
CA VAL A 718 25.97 13.27 -27.11
C VAL A 718 26.78 13.85 -28.28
N GLY A 719 28.08 14.12 -28.11
CA GLY A 719 28.97 14.63 -29.16
C GLY A 719 29.15 13.67 -30.35
N GLN A 720 28.91 12.38 -30.16
CA GLN A 720 28.86 11.36 -31.23
C GLN A 720 27.56 11.37 -32.05
N VAL A 721 26.59 12.23 -31.72
CA VAL A 721 25.32 12.33 -32.44
C VAL A 721 25.36 13.55 -33.37
N GLU A 722 25.38 13.29 -34.67
CA GLU A 722 25.35 14.32 -35.71
C GLU A 722 24.19 15.29 -35.51
N GLY A 723 24.49 16.59 -35.60
CA GLY A 723 23.54 17.67 -35.32
C GLY A 723 23.27 17.95 -33.84
N ALA A 724 23.93 17.28 -32.89
CA ALA A 724 23.87 17.60 -31.47
C ALA A 724 25.00 18.54 -31.05
N GLN A 725 24.69 19.50 -30.17
CA GLN A 725 25.66 20.44 -29.59
C GLN A 725 25.45 20.47 -28.08
N VAL A 726 26.48 20.18 -27.28
CA VAL A 726 26.39 20.32 -25.81
C VAL A 726 26.47 21.81 -25.46
N GLU A 727 25.46 22.33 -24.74
CA GLU A 727 25.47 23.69 -24.20
C GLU A 727 26.06 23.75 -22.79
N ASP A 728 25.75 22.74 -21.98
CA ASP A 728 26.08 22.67 -20.55
C ASP A 728 26.16 21.20 -20.11
N CYS A 729 27.09 20.88 -19.22
CA CYS A 729 27.26 19.55 -18.63
C CYS A 729 27.67 19.68 -17.16
N PHE A 730 26.92 19.06 -16.25
CA PHE A 730 27.14 19.19 -14.82
C PHE A 730 26.69 17.97 -14.02
N TYR A 731 27.22 17.85 -12.81
CA TYR A 731 26.75 16.93 -11.77
C TYR A 731 25.60 17.54 -10.97
N ASP A 732 24.52 16.78 -10.75
CA ASP A 732 23.44 17.13 -9.82
C ASP A 732 23.04 15.89 -8.98
N LYS A 733 23.57 15.81 -7.76
CA LYS A 733 23.21 14.83 -6.71
C LYS A 733 23.09 13.39 -7.19
N SER A 734 24.23 12.76 -7.46
CA SER A 734 24.35 11.38 -7.97
C SER A 734 23.84 11.19 -9.42
N ASN A 735 23.69 12.28 -10.18
CA ASN A 735 23.36 12.25 -11.62
C ASN A 735 24.36 13.10 -12.41
N TRP A 736 24.69 12.65 -13.62
CA TRP A 736 25.23 13.51 -14.67
C TRP A 736 24.09 14.05 -15.51
N CYS A 737 24.15 15.34 -15.84
CA CYS A 737 23.17 16.03 -16.67
C CYS A 737 23.87 16.72 -17.83
N VAL A 738 23.23 16.68 -19.01
CA VAL A 738 23.62 17.45 -20.20
C VAL A 738 22.42 18.25 -20.67
N VAL A 739 22.64 19.53 -20.95
CA VAL A 739 21.75 20.32 -21.79
C VAL A 739 22.36 20.38 -23.18
N MET A 740 21.63 19.91 -24.18
CA MET A 740 22.07 19.91 -25.58
C MET A 740 21.10 20.69 -26.46
N ARG A 741 21.62 21.31 -27.52
CA ARG A 741 20.86 21.95 -28.58
C ARG A 741 20.96 21.11 -29.86
N LYS A 742 19.89 21.04 -30.64
CA LYS A 742 19.96 20.58 -32.03
C LYS A 742 20.50 21.72 -32.88
N ALA A 743 21.55 21.47 -33.66
CA ALA A 743 22.12 22.45 -34.57
C ALA A 743 21.03 23.09 -35.46
N LEU A 744 21.26 24.34 -35.85
CA LEU A 744 20.53 24.92 -36.97
C LEU A 744 20.97 24.16 -38.23
N SER A 745 20.01 23.69 -39.02
CA SER A 745 20.30 23.26 -40.39
C SER A 745 20.77 24.47 -41.18
N GLU A 746 21.88 24.34 -41.93
CA GLU A 746 22.21 25.33 -42.95
C GLU A 746 21.09 25.38 -44.01
N PRO A 747 20.77 26.57 -44.55
CA PRO A 747 19.61 26.81 -45.40
C PRO A 747 19.77 26.35 -46.85
#